data_AF-A0AAW1Q8T8-F1
#
_entry.id   AF-A0AAW1Q8T8-F1
#
_cell.length_a   1.000
_cell.length_b   1.000
_cell.length_c   1.000
_cell.angle_alpha   90.00
_cell.angle_beta   90.00
_cell.angle_gamma   90.00
#
_symmetry.space_group_name_H-M   'P 1'
#
loop_
_entity.id
_entity.type
_entity.pdbx_description
1 polymer ?
#
loop_
_entity_poly.entity_id
_entity_poly.type
_entity_poly.pdbx_seq_one_letter_code
_entity_poly.pdbx_strand_id
1 'polypeptide(L)'
;MLRQQSVTHKLCSRAFQLPRTRLRGQQPSFLRGSKPCQLSNWGPSVLVNKNTDALRSCYSPRNKRLCAFLSQLNLSGCCTKTSLVGFLRTVTIALAIDARVPAIGVSNGPSAASGKGIGTAQGQLQVPSGPTDNLPSQHQFLQSRSKVPVKRIDKRFPWRPSVFDAFRKMLLGAGFQAGAQFAVGTIIIGCFFWYRQLRWRGNCLLSTIWVLVMLLLSQHNHMGGRMIAAAAILGCTWIGCLLGGSMLSLARFADNGHGYTAVLCVLASIGGLVTAAIRSSPEPLVGMAFGIFTNIIYGVTIILGQFIWPANAYWNYEISHLLLASCVAAGTAVASGSLILPTLAGDEFRTTMARTVRGLGFSLSGYATLILARDAEETQKDQMHGSAPTVSTLTHLISLSEEEEHEWAYLAQLQSQSDPAQDILKRPSALGTMKLGGPAACLRPPLQGSRLLLITASCEPAWLQKGPLLVPPWMGVIGALEKLVTRVAACESLLESKMQILNTANMLHMFRTDVMPTFRLSFAQLAACCARVADAIEYKGVLSEATWVAMYGEEWGAAHARLQEVMNTAIQGYWQRFQEEASLGVPAAVAPAIQIRSLAFLISLVRGVLEAMAGLEAALAAAMRKPGKAAAQPSSTKPTDLQPSNTKLTPSHPAAGADMDNPMSAVKVEALGQEDVHDVEAPSPKEQSFVDGNDAGAAESGKPVGGTITVPAKAPGSGGKQMRKKPPRPLQLLMYCIGFLKLPLMLVLGLPPLKRVFQVFLRACGGFTSKSKLLGIIRDREVQFGLKLWFCCATVLVGVIIIQQDYPKARQWSPYFGYITIPIIFEPRVEITISKGFLRVFGTAVGGIVGFLIMFQSVLATRAVPLAVIICVLDLLAGIASTSVFRVAVILTVLTLNSQILCQFQGCCDSHGTIHYYIQQIVAISIAVAFGIIVSQFVAPWYASQHALDLMSASLRATGRALTLQYTAFEQAARAGAEEAAPPTAGQVVLDDPTIIQKQVAAPLGAVQMLVLKEAVPWSFQRIGLLTQPPVVTNVLNVQLALLDRLAAFETVATLQPIGFEGFPSKAHWNIFMHPMLEDMRALCAAAARLTASAATVMQTGKLALAPELDAQIQEVDHLRVRLRSKYLEQRRQLHGHIREHGQADISPATLIRFQSWLFSIRSVLDMLTRVVRTITGSRSRRRNSRLSILGL
;
A
#
# COMPACT_ATOMS: atom_id res chain seq x y z
N MET A 1 17.62 35.52 -29.05
CA MET A 1 17.00 35.45 -30.39
C MET A 1 15.50 35.24 -30.23
N LEU A 2 14.75 36.25 -30.64
CA LEU A 2 13.29 36.34 -30.66
C LEU A 2 12.71 35.60 -31.88
N ARG A 3 11.52 35.01 -31.68
CA ARG A 3 10.45 34.64 -32.65
C ARG A 3 10.04 33.16 -32.59
N GLN A 4 8.95 32.88 -31.89
CA GLN A 4 7.75 32.25 -32.46
C GLN A 4 6.62 32.23 -31.42
N GLN A 5 5.93 33.37 -31.30
CA GLN A 5 4.56 33.46 -30.80
C GLN A 5 3.71 34.03 -31.94
N SER A 6 2.97 33.17 -32.62
CA SER A 6 1.68 33.53 -33.22
C SER A 6 1.02 32.26 -33.70
N VAL A 7 0.04 31.75 -32.95
CA VAL A 7 -1.27 31.25 -33.40
C VAL A 7 -1.96 30.77 -32.13
N THR A 8 -2.71 31.65 -31.47
CA THR A 8 -3.84 31.33 -30.57
C THR A 8 -4.45 32.63 -30.06
N HIS A 9 -5.17 33.34 -30.93
CA HIS A 9 -6.11 34.37 -30.51
C HIS A 9 -7.26 34.45 -31.51
N LYS A 10 -8.23 33.53 -31.34
CA LYS A 10 -9.59 33.61 -31.88
C LYS A 10 -10.39 32.46 -31.30
N LEU A 11 -10.83 32.61 -30.04
CA LEU A 11 -11.99 31.95 -29.40
C LEU A 11 -11.99 32.29 -27.90
N CYS A 12 -12.27 33.54 -27.56
CA CYS A 12 -12.81 33.92 -26.25
C CYS A 12 -13.25 35.39 -26.26
N SER A 13 -14.40 35.67 -26.88
CA SER A 13 -15.13 36.91 -26.62
C SER A 13 -16.63 36.63 -26.73
N ARG A 14 -17.23 36.16 -25.64
CA ARG A 14 -18.65 36.39 -25.30
C ARG A 14 -18.96 35.78 -23.94
N ALA A 15 -19.08 36.65 -22.95
CA ALA A 15 -19.91 36.57 -21.74
C ALA A 15 -19.13 37.11 -20.52
N PHE A 16 -19.28 38.40 -20.25
CA PHE A 16 -19.42 38.98 -18.89
C PHE A 16 -19.68 40.48 -19.06
N GLN A 17 -20.96 40.87 -19.10
CA GLN A 17 -21.39 42.25 -18.88
C GLN A 17 -21.87 42.37 -17.43
N LEU A 18 -21.26 43.27 -16.67
CA LEU A 18 -21.76 43.76 -15.38
C LEU A 18 -22.22 45.21 -15.55
N PRO A 19 -23.28 45.65 -14.87
CA PRO A 19 -23.91 46.94 -15.12
C PRO A 19 -23.15 48.07 -14.41
N ARG A 20 -22.92 49.17 -15.12
CA ARG A 20 -22.50 50.47 -14.58
C ARG A 20 -23.73 51.26 -14.14
N THR A 21 -23.86 51.50 -12.84
CA THR A 21 -24.74 52.56 -12.32
C THR A 21 -23.94 53.84 -12.04
N ARG A 22 -24.35 54.91 -12.72
CA ARG A 22 -24.00 56.31 -12.46
C ARG A 22 -24.47 56.72 -11.06
N LEU A 23 -23.68 57.50 -10.34
CA LEU A 23 -24.21 58.54 -9.44
C LEU A 23 -23.38 59.82 -9.56
N ARG A 24 -24.12 60.91 -9.75
CA ARG A 24 -23.71 62.32 -9.85
C ARG A 24 -23.11 62.80 -8.53
N GLY A 25 -22.23 63.79 -8.64
CA GLY A 25 -21.57 64.43 -7.52
C GLY A 25 -22.43 65.41 -6.73
N GLN A 26 -21.86 65.83 -5.60
CA GLN A 26 -22.10 67.10 -4.93
C GLN A 26 -20.90 67.37 -4.02
N GLN A 27 -20.21 68.49 -4.24
CA GLN A 27 -19.39 69.14 -3.22
C GLN A 27 -20.33 69.71 -2.13
N PRO A 28 -19.82 69.94 -0.90
CA PRO A 28 -19.46 71.32 -0.60
C PRO A 28 -18.17 71.47 0.23
N SER A 29 -17.51 72.60 -0.03
CA SER A 29 -16.53 73.28 0.79
C SER A 29 -17.19 73.88 2.05
N PHE A 30 -16.53 73.80 3.22
CA PHE A 30 -16.67 74.79 4.28
C PHE A 30 -15.42 74.86 5.18
N LEU A 31 -14.83 76.05 5.24
CA LEU A 31 -13.81 76.50 6.19
C LEU A 31 -14.52 77.09 7.42
N ARG A 32 -14.13 76.70 8.65
CA ARG A 32 -13.85 77.58 9.81
C ARG A 32 -13.52 76.76 11.06
N GLY A 33 -12.50 77.20 11.78
CA GLY A 33 -11.88 76.46 12.88
C GLY A 33 -12.50 76.66 14.26
N SER A 34 -11.82 76.10 15.26
CA SER A 34 -11.80 76.58 16.65
C SER A 34 -10.75 75.80 17.47
N LYS A 35 -9.81 76.58 18.02
CA LYS A 35 -9.08 76.52 19.32
C LYS A 35 -8.69 75.16 19.97
N PRO A 36 -7.47 75.05 20.52
CA PRO A 36 -7.08 73.95 21.39
C PRO A 36 -7.59 74.16 22.83
N CYS A 37 -8.22 73.14 23.41
CA CYS A 37 -8.54 73.12 24.83
C CYS A 37 -7.33 72.63 25.64
N GLN A 38 -6.78 73.52 26.46
CA GLN A 38 -6.05 73.21 27.68
C GLN A 38 -7.02 72.68 28.74
N LEU A 39 -6.60 71.65 29.49
CA LEU A 39 -6.97 71.25 30.87
C LEU A 39 -6.49 69.77 30.98
N SER A 40 -5.83 69.27 32.02
CA SER A 40 -5.32 69.81 33.27
C SER A 40 -4.55 68.69 33.97
N ASN A 41 -3.51 69.07 34.71
CA ASN A 41 -2.70 68.30 35.64
C ASN A 41 -3.45 67.23 36.45
N TRP A 42 -3.07 65.95 36.30
CA TRP A 42 -3.09 64.95 37.39
C TRP A 42 -1.84 64.06 37.23
N GLY A 43 -0.78 64.41 37.97
CA GLY A 43 0.38 63.53 38.14
C GLY A 43 0.18 62.63 39.36
N PRO A 44 0.58 61.35 39.30
CA PRO A 44 0.82 60.59 40.51
C PRO A 44 2.30 60.75 40.90
N SER A 45 2.50 61.47 42.00
CA SER A 45 3.75 61.60 42.73
C SER A 45 4.30 60.21 43.11
N VAL A 46 5.42 59.82 42.51
CA VAL A 46 6.23 58.68 42.98
C VAL A 46 7.07 59.19 44.14
N LEU A 47 6.64 58.86 45.36
CA LEU A 47 7.43 59.00 46.57
C LEU A 47 8.64 58.07 46.48
N VAL A 48 9.80 58.68 46.23
CA VAL A 48 11.12 58.09 46.44
C VAL A 48 11.29 57.91 47.95
N ASN A 49 11.12 56.69 48.44
CA ASN A 49 11.53 56.34 49.80
C ASN A 49 12.92 55.69 49.74
N LYS A 50 13.92 56.47 50.17
CA LYS A 50 15.25 55.99 50.50
C LYS A 50 15.14 55.19 51.81
N ASN A 51 15.43 53.90 51.75
CA ASN A 51 15.94 53.12 52.89
C ASN A 51 16.66 51.88 52.35
N THR A 52 17.86 52.11 51.85
CA THR A 52 18.94 51.13 51.82
C THR A 52 19.68 51.25 53.15
N ASP A 53 19.56 50.23 54.01
CA ASP A 53 20.62 49.70 54.88
C ASP A 53 19.98 48.89 56.02
N ALA A 54 19.85 47.57 55.82
CA ALA A 54 20.04 46.54 56.84
C ALA A 54 19.72 45.15 56.27
N LEU A 55 20.55 44.17 56.66
CA LEU A 55 20.37 42.72 56.49
C LEU A 55 20.87 42.10 55.17
N ARG A 56 22.18 42.21 54.95
CA ARG A 56 22.98 41.06 54.53
C ARG A 56 23.11 40.08 55.70
N SER A 57 22.51 38.90 55.60
CA SER A 57 23.00 37.64 56.20
C SER A 57 21.86 36.60 56.16
N CYS A 58 21.93 35.67 55.21
CA CYS A 58 21.57 34.25 55.35
C CYS A 58 21.56 33.59 53.96
N TYR A 59 22.73 33.12 53.54
CA TYR A 59 22.86 32.12 52.48
C TYR A 59 22.86 30.74 53.14
N SER A 60 21.87 29.89 52.84
CA SER A 60 21.98 28.43 52.97
C SER A 60 20.84 27.73 52.19
N PRO A 61 21.08 26.55 51.57
CA PRO A 61 20.36 26.09 50.38
C PRO A 61 19.25 25.08 50.69
N ARG A 62 18.27 24.89 49.78
CA ARG A 62 17.58 23.58 49.64
C ARG A 62 16.71 23.39 48.38
N ASN A 63 17.23 22.55 47.49
CA ASN A 63 16.51 21.68 46.56
C ASN A 63 15.65 20.63 47.31
N LYS A 64 14.46 21.01 47.80
CA LYS A 64 13.48 20.03 48.35
C LYS A 64 12.00 20.38 48.08
N ARG A 65 11.68 21.24 47.11
CA ARG A 65 10.27 21.63 46.85
C ARG A 65 9.56 20.81 45.78
N LEU A 66 10.26 20.10 44.89
CA LEU A 66 9.59 19.33 43.82
C LEU A 66 9.11 17.94 44.29
N CYS A 67 9.83 17.26 45.19
CA CYS A 67 9.40 15.96 45.74
C CYS A 67 8.36 16.09 46.87
N ALA A 68 8.40 17.17 47.65
CA ALA A 68 7.38 17.43 48.68
C ALA A 68 6.01 17.78 48.05
N PHE A 69 6.02 18.49 46.92
CA PHE A 69 4.81 18.87 46.18
C PHE A 69 4.10 17.65 45.56
N LEU A 70 4.84 16.64 45.11
CA LEU A 70 4.26 15.39 44.61
C LEU A 70 3.77 14.46 45.73
N SER A 71 4.30 14.57 46.96
CA SER A 71 3.80 13.80 48.12
C SER A 71 2.55 14.40 48.78
N GLN A 72 2.21 15.66 48.50
CA GLN A 72 1.01 16.33 49.03
C GLN A 72 -0.22 16.24 48.11
N LEU A 73 -0.13 15.54 46.98
CA LEU A 73 -1.31 15.13 46.20
C LEU A 73 -2.01 13.93 46.86
N ASN A 74 -2.38 14.08 48.13
CA ASN A 74 -3.35 13.24 48.78
C ASN A 74 -4.74 13.83 48.47
N LEU A 75 -5.37 13.31 47.41
CA LEU A 75 -6.73 13.63 46.99
C LEU A 75 -7.74 13.05 48.00
N SER A 76 -7.79 13.62 49.20
CA SER A 76 -8.82 13.34 50.20
C SER A 76 -9.23 14.63 50.90
N GLY A 77 -10.04 15.46 50.23
CA GLY A 77 -10.60 16.64 50.88
C GLY A 77 -10.97 17.79 49.95
N CYS A 78 -11.87 17.55 48.98
CA CYS A 78 -12.87 18.52 48.50
C CYS A 78 -13.72 17.86 47.40
N CYS A 79 -14.76 17.15 47.83
CA CYS A 79 -15.78 16.60 46.95
C CYS A 79 -16.75 17.70 46.51
N THR A 80 -16.60 18.22 45.30
CA THR A 80 -17.75 18.67 44.49
C THR A 80 -18.05 17.60 43.44
N LYS A 81 -18.55 16.44 43.92
CA LYS A 81 -19.05 15.33 43.08
C LYS A 81 -20.24 15.73 42.17
N THR A 82 -20.81 16.92 42.34
CA THR A 82 -21.98 17.40 41.59
C THR A 82 -21.66 17.99 40.22
N SER A 83 -20.47 18.55 39.97
CA SER A 83 -20.21 19.25 38.70
C SER A 83 -19.89 18.33 37.52
N LEU A 84 -19.15 17.24 37.74
CA LEU A 84 -18.78 16.32 36.65
C LEU A 84 -19.91 15.35 36.30
N VAL A 85 -20.61 14.84 37.31
CA VAL A 85 -21.81 14.01 37.13
C VAL A 85 -22.96 14.84 36.56
N GLY A 86 -23.10 16.10 37.01
CA GLY A 86 -24.03 17.07 36.43
C GLY A 86 -23.72 17.34 34.96
N PHE A 87 -22.46 17.61 34.61
CA PHE A 87 -22.02 17.82 33.22
C PHE A 87 -22.28 16.60 32.33
N LEU A 88 -21.93 15.39 32.80
CA LEU A 88 -22.21 14.14 32.08
C LEU A 88 -23.72 13.89 31.94
N ARG A 89 -24.53 14.20 32.96
CA ARG A 89 -26.00 14.15 32.86
C ARG A 89 -26.54 15.17 31.86
N THR A 90 -26.08 16.41 31.87
CA THR A 90 -26.56 17.46 30.95
C THR A 90 -26.20 17.15 29.50
N VAL A 91 -25.01 16.62 29.24
CA VAL A 91 -24.61 16.15 27.91
C VAL A 91 -25.45 14.94 27.47
N THR A 92 -25.73 14.00 28.38
CA THR A 92 -26.59 12.84 28.10
C THR A 92 -28.05 13.25 27.85
N ILE A 93 -28.55 14.24 28.59
CA ILE A 93 -29.92 14.78 28.46
C ILE A 93 -30.06 15.60 27.18
N ALA A 94 -29.08 16.44 26.85
CA ALA A 94 -29.09 17.22 25.59
C ALA A 94 -29.08 16.30 24.36
N LEU A 95 -28.34 15.17 24.40
CA LEU A 95 -28.34 14.17 23.34
C LEU A 95 -29.62 13.30 23.31
N ALA A 96 -30.37 13.22 24.41
CA ALA A 96 -31.63 12.48 24.49
C ALA A 96 -32.86 13.31 24.07
N ILE A 97 -32.78 14.65 24.13
CA ILE A 97 -33.89 15.55 23.79
C ILE A 97 -34.11 15.66 22.27
N ASP A 98 -33.09 15.38 21.45
CA ASP A 98 -33.18 15.46 19.98
C ASP A 98 -33.85 14.21 19.32
N ALA A 99 -34.33 13.25 20.11
CA ALA A 99 -34.89 11.99 19.64
C ALA A 99 -36.43 11.88 19.70
N ARG A 100 -37.16 12.99 19.92
CA ARG A 100 -38.64 12.98 19.90
C ARG A 100 -39.19 13.51 18.58
N VAL A 101 -39.40 12.61 17.61
CA VAL A 101 -40.30 12.85 16.47
C VAL A 101 -41.67 12.24 16.80
N PRO A 102 -42.79 12.97 16.60
CA PRO A 102 -44.11 12.43 16.87
C PRO A 102 -44.54 11.47 15.76
N ALA A 103 -44.95 10.27 16.15
CA ALA A 103 -45.56 9.30 15.25
C ALA A 103 -46.95 9.81 14.82
N ILE A 104 -47.08 10.10 13.52
CA ILE A 104 -48.38 10.33 12.87
C ILE A 104 -49.05 8.96 12.69
N GLY A 105 -50.26 8.84 13.25
CA GLY A 105 -51.05 7.62 13.26
C GLY A 105 -51.49 7.16 11.88
N VAL A 106 -51.39 5.86 11.64
CA VAL A 106 -52.08 5.16 10.55
C VAL A 106 -53.15 4.29 11.19
N SER A 107 -54.39 4.55 10.80
CA SER A 107 -55.62 3.90 11.24
C SER A 107 -55.67 2.44 10.83
N ASN A 108 -56.08 1.59 11.78
CA ASN A 108 -56.50 0.22 11.53
C ASN A 108 -57.80 0.17 10.72
N GLY A 109 -57.87 -0.78 9.78
CA GLY A 109 -59.10 -1.28 9.16
C GLY A 109 -58.97 -2.80 8.91
N PRO A 110 -60.06 -3.59 8.98
CA PRO A 110 -60.01 -4.99 9.42
C PRO A 110 -60.25 -6.05 8.33
N SER A 111 -59.72 -7.25 8.60
CA SER A 111 -60.23 -8.63 8.38
C SER A 111 -60.85 -9.13 7.05
N ALA A 112 -60.60 -10.44 6.86
CA ALA A 112 -61.20 -11.45 5.94
C ALA A 112 -60.60 -11.49 4.51
N ALA A 113 -60.32 -12.64 3.86
CA ALA A 113 -60.83 -14.01 3.98
C ALA A 113 -59.76 -15.04 3.48
N SER A 114 -59.62 -16.19 4.13
CA SER A 114 -60.04 -17.53 3.66
C SER A 114 -59.56 -17.97 2.25
N GLY A 115 -58.72 -19.02 2.21
CA GLY A 115 -58.43 -19.79 1.01
C GLY A 115 -57.65 -21.09 1.30
N LYS A 116 -58.39 -22.20 1.42
CA LYS A 116 -57.94 -23.62 1.39
C LYS A 116 -56.99 -23.84 0.19
N GLY A 117 -55.88 -24.59 0.25
CA GLY A 117 -55.76 -26.02 0.57
C GLY A 117 -55.83 -26.86 -0.72
N ILE A 118 -54.71 -27.47 -1.14
CA ILE A 118 -54.46 -28.58 -2.13
C ILE A 118 -52.93 -28.50 -2.40
N GLY A 119 -52.07 -29.52 -2.43
CA GLY A 119 -52.12 -30.97 -2.33
C GLY A 119 -50.75 -31.45 -2.86
N THR A 120 -49.89 -32.02 -2.02
CA THR A 120 -48.56 -32.50 -2.41
C THR A 120 -48.63 -33.95 -2.86
N ALA A 121 -48.46 -34.20 -4.17
CA ALA A 121 -48.28 -35.54 -4.72
C ALA A 121 -46.78 -35.90 -4.72
N GLN A 122 -46.42 -36.90 -3.91
CA GLN A 122 -45.16 -37.63 -4.03
C GLN A 122 -45.34 -38.75 -5.07
N GLY A 123 -44.73 -38.61 -6.24
CA GLY A 123 -44.54 -39.70 -7.18
C GLY A 123 -43.22 -40.43 -6.89
N GLN A 124 -43.31 -41.65 -6.36
CA GLN A 124 -42.19 -42.60 -6.34
C GLN A 124 -42.06 -43.22 -7.74
N LEU A 125 -40.93 -42.98 -8.40
CA LEU A 125 -40.52 -43.70 -9.60
C LEU A 125 -39.60 -44.86 -9.16
N GLN A 126 -40.06 -46.10 -9.33
CA GLN A 126 -39.22 -47.30 -9.19
C GLN A 126 -38.34 -47.46 -10.44
N VAL A 127 -37.04 -47.68 -10.23
CA VAL A 127 -36.07 -48.08 -11.28
C VAL A 127 -35.72 -49.55 -11.03
N PRO A 128 -35.69 -50.42 -12.05
CA PRO A 128 -35.37 -51.83 -11.89
C PRO A 128 -33.86 -52.05 -11.74
N SER A 129 -33.49 -52.87 -10.76
CA SER A 129 -32.13 -53.33 -10.48
C SER A 129 -31.73 -54.48 -11.42
N GLY A 130 -30.70 -54.26 -12.24
CA GLY A 130 -29.94 -55.31 -12.92
C GLY A 130 -28.61 -55.61 -12.19
N PRO A 131 -28.04 -56.82 -12.33
CA PRO A 131 -26.87 -57.24 -11.56
C PRO A 131 -25.57 -56.90 -12.30
N THR A 132 -24.65 -56.19 -11.65
CA THR A 132 -23.24 -56.12 -12.08
C THR A 132 -22.31 -56.13 -10.88
N ASP A 133 -21.21 -56.85 -11.07
CA ASP A 133 -20.27 -57.34 -10.07
C ASP A 133 -19.47 -56.28 -9.29
N ASN A 134 -19.21 -56.67 -8.05
CA ASN A 134 -18.11 -56.32 -7.13
C ASN A 134 -17.08 -55.26 -7.58
N LEU A 135 -17.28 -54.02 -7.13
CA LEU A 135 -16.21 -53.12 -6.69
C LEU A 135 -16.64 -52.43 -5.38
N PRO A 136 -15.77 -52.35 -4.35
CA PRO A 136 -16.14 -51.75 -3.07
C PRO A 136 -16.24 -50.23 -3.21
N SER A 137 -17.46 -49.69 -3.05
CA SER A 137 -17.74 -48.26 -3.10
C SER A 137 -17.20 -47.53 -1.85
N GLN A 138 -16.10 -46.79 -2.02
CA GLN A 138 -15.48 -45.89 -1.03
C GLN A 138 -16.37 -44.70 -0.58
N HIS A 139 -17.62 -44.63 -1.06
CA HIS A 139 -18.56 -43.56 -0.73
C HIS A 139 -19.01 -43.55 0.75
N GLN A 140 -18.78 -44.64 1.51
CA GLN A 140 -19.10 -44.70 2.94
C GLN A 140 -18.07 -44.05 3.87
N PHE A 141 -16.82 -43.82 3.43
CA PHE A 141 -15.77 -43.30 4.32
C PHE A 141 -15.87 -41.79 4.60
N LEU A 142 -16.53 -41.02 3.71
CA LEU A 142 -16.72 -39.57 3.89
C LEU A 142 -17.98 -39.20 4.67
N GLN A 143 -18.92 -40.12 4.88
CA GLN A 143 -20.13 -39.85 5.70
C GLN A 143 -19.92 -40.13 7.20
N SER A 144 -18.91 -40.91 7.60
CA SER A 144 -18.76 -41.36 8.99
C SER A 144 -18.04 -40.37 9.93
N ARG A 145 -17.37 -39.32 9.42
CA ARG A 145 -16.57 -38.39 10.24
C ARG A 145 -17.14 -36.97 10.43
N SER A 146 -18.34 -36.66 9.94
CA SER A 146 -18.94 -35.32 10.11
C SER A 146 -20.26 -35.32 10.91
N LYS A 147 -20.31 -36.01 12.06
CA LYS A 147 -21.33 -35.71 13.09
C LYS A 147 -20.95 -34.44 13.88
N VAL A 148 -20.69 -33.34 13.17
CA VAL A 148 -20.90 -32.01 13.77
C VAL A 148 -22.38 -31.71 13.49
N PRO A 149 -23.23 -31.54 14.51
CA PRO A 149 -24.62 -31.18 14.28
C PRO A 149 -24.64 -29.84 13.54
N VAL A 150 -24.89 -29.88 12.23
CA VAL A 150 -25.22 -28.70 11.45
C VAL A 150 -26.57 -28.25 11.97
N LYS A 151 -26.52 -27.41 13.02
CA LYS A 151 -27.67 -26.75 13.61
C LYS A 151 -28.39 -26.08 12.44
N ARG A 152 -29.60 -26.56 12.14
CA ARG A 152 -30.48 -26.00 11.11
C ARG A 152 -30.46 -24.49 11.31
N ILE A 153 -29.79 -23.77 10.43
CA ILE A 153 -29.78 -22.31 10.46
C ILE A 153 -31.19 -21.95 10.03
N ASP A 154 -32.07 -21.73 11.01
CA ASP A 154 -33.37 -21.14 10.78
C ASP A 154 -33.12 -19.90 9.93
N LYS A 155 -33.64 -19.90 8.69
CA LYS A 155 -33.66 -18.74 7.80
C LYS A 155 -34.63 -17.70 8.38
N ARG A 156 -34.37 -17.22 9.60
CA ARG A 156 -35.05 -16.05 10.16
C ARG A 156 -34.61 -14.89 9.30
N PHE A 157 -35.60 -14.26 8.67
CA PHE A 157 -35.47 -13.04 7.88
C PHE A 157 -34.48 -12.06 8.53
N PRO A 158 -33.66 -11.36 7.73
CA PRO A 158 -32.75 -10.35 8.26
C PRO A 158 -33.58 -9.31 9.03
N TRP A 159 -33.50 -9.38 10.35
CA TRP A 159 -34.13 -8.41 11.24
C TRP A 159 -33.74 -7.02 10.75
N ARG A 160 -34.74 -6.16 10.49
CA ARG A 160 -34.46 -4.74 10.25
C ARG A 160 -33.62 -4.26 11.44
N PRO A 161 -32.41 -3.71 11.21
CA PRO A 161 -31.57 -3.25 12.31
C PRO A 161 -32.38 -2.27 13.15
N SER A 162 -32.46 -2.51 14.45
CA SER A 162 -33.18 -1.60 15.33
C SER A 162 -32.50 -0.23 15.30
N VAL A 163 -33.25 0.85 15.56
CA VAL A 163 -32.66 2.19 15.72
C VAL A 163 -31.54 2.16 16.78
N PHE A 164 -31.69 1.30 17.79
CA PHE A 164 -30.68 1.04 18.81
C PHE A 164 -29.40 0.41 18.24
N ASP A 165 -29.49 -0.53 17.30
CA ASP A 165 -28.31 -1.10 16.62
C ASP A 165 -27.62 -0.07 15.73
N ALA A 166 -28.38 0.78 15.04
CA ALA A 166 -27.82 1.88 14.25
C ALA A 166 -27.08 2.89 15.15
N PHE A 167 -27.70 3.27 16.27
CA PHE A 167 -27.09 4.17 17.26
C PHE A 167 -25.86 3.55 17.92
N ARG A 168 -25.92 2.27 18.30
CA ARG A 168 -24.77 1.51 18.82
C ARG A 168 -23.64 1.44 17.79
N LYS A 169 -23.95 1.17 16.52
CA LYS A 169 -22.96 1.19 15.43
C LYS A 169 -22.34 2.57 15.23
N MET A 170 -23.13 3.65 15.39
CA MET A 170 -22.63 5.02 15.33
C MET A 170 -21.68 5.33 16.49
N LEU A 171 -22.08 5.02 17.73
CA LEU A 171 -21.25 5.24 18.93
C LEU A 171 -19.96 4.40 18.94
N LEU A 172 -20.01 3.19 18.38
CA LEU A 172 -18.84 2.33 18.20
C LEU A 172 -18.10 2.62 16.88
N GLY A 173 -18.56 3.60 16.10
CA GLY A 173 -17.94 4.00 14.85
C GLY A 173 -16.61 4.71 15.11
N ALA A 174 -15.62 4.45 14.25
CA ALA A 174 -14.29 5.05 14.34
C ALA A 174 -14.33 6.59 14.38
N GLY A 175 -15.29 7.22 13.69
CA GLY A 175 -15.48 8.68 13.71
C GLY A 175 -15.91 9.20 15.07
N PHE A 176 -16.90 8.58 15.71
CA PHE A 176 -17.34 8.97 17.05
C PHE A 176 -16.24 8.75 18.09
N GLN A 177 -15.54 7.61 18.02
CA GLN A 177 -14.42 7.31 18.91
C GLN A 177 -13.31 8.36 18.79
N ALA A 178 -12.93 8.72 17.56
CA ALA A 178 -11.96 9.77 17.30
C ALA A 178 -12.43 11.13 17.85
N GLY A 179 -13.69 11.49 17.62
CA GLY A 179 -14.32 12.68 18.19
C GLY A 179 -14.29 12.74 19.70
N ALA A 180 -14.71 11.66 20.38
CA ALA A 180 -14.74 11.58 21.84
C ALA A 180 -13.33 11.71 22.44
N GLN A 181 -12.35 11.01 21.88
CA GLN A 181 -10.96 11.09 22.30
C GLN A 181 -10.36 12.48 22.11
N PHE A 182 -10.74 13.14 21.00
CA PHE A 182 -10.28 14.49 20.71
C PHE A 182 -10.88 15.51 21.67
N ALA A 183 -12.19 15.46 21.90
CA ALA A 183 -12.89 16.34 22.83
C ALA A 183 -12.36 16.22 24.27
N VAL A 184 -12.18 15.01 24.79
CA VAL A 184 -11.67 14.85 26.16
C VAL A 184 -10.20 15.27 26.27
N GLY A 185 -9.38 15.02 25.26
CA GLY A 185 -8.01 15.54 25.28
C GLY A 185 -7.99 17.07 25.26
N THR A 186 -8.91 17.71 24.53
CA THR A 186 -9.12 19.16 24.60
C THR A 186 -9.55 19.62 25.99
N ILE A 187 -10.37 18.87 26.71
CA ILE A 187 -10.69 19.17 28.13
C ILE A 187 -9.43 19.14 29.00
N ILE A 188 -8.62 18.09 28.87
CA ILE A 188 -7.36 17.92 29.64
C ILE A 188 -6.40 19.08 29.37
N ILE A 189 -6.22 19.43 28.10
CA ILE A 189 -5.37 20.56 27.69
C ILE A 189 -5.96 21.88 28.15
N GLY A 190 -7.28 22.02 28.07
CA GLY A 190 -8.05 23.15 28.57
C GLY A 190 -7.80 23.48 30.04
N CYS A 191 -7.52 22.48 30.88
CA CYS A 191 -7.15 22.72 32.28
C CYS A 191 -5.91 23.63 32.42
N PHE A 192 -4.93 23.54 31.52
CA PHE A 192 -3.73 24.39 31.49
C PHE A 192 -4.02 25.82 30.98
N PHE A 193 -5.19 26.04 30.39
CA PHE A 193 -5.66 27.37 29.98
C PHE A 193 -6.55 28.00 31.04
N TRP A 194 -7.49 27.25 31.61
CA TRP A 194 -8.51 27.82 32.48
C TRP A 194 -8.01 27.99 33.91
N TYR A 195 -7.13 27.09 34.39
CA TYR A 195 -6.60 27.19 35.73
C TYR A 195 -5.42 28.16 35.79
N ARG A 196 -5.61 29.29 36.49
CA ARG A 196 -4.64 30.40 36.55
C ARG A 196 -3.24 29.95 36.99
N GLN A 197 -3.12 28.99 37.90
CA GLN A 197 -1.83 28.52 38.41
C GLN A 197 -1.06 27.64 37.42
N LEU A 198 -1.73 27.10 36.40
CA LEU A 198 -1.12 26.29 35.34
C LEU A 198 -0.83 27.09 34.07
N ARG A 199 -1.07 28.41 34.07
CA ARG A 199 -0.83 29.27 32.91
C ARG A 199 0.66 29.62 32.81
N TRP A 200 1.24 29.45 31.62
CA TRP A 200 2.53 30.01 31.26
C TRP A 200 2.42 30.77 29.93
N ARG A 201 3.52 31.41 29.52
CA ARG A 201 3.59 32.16 28.26
C ARG A 201 3.66 31.15 27.10
N GLY A 202 2.76 31.28 26.13
CA GLY A 202 2.72 30.40 24.96
C GLY A 202 1.85 29.15 25.12
N ASN A 203 1.02 29.03 26.17
CA ASN A 203 0.11 27.87 26.32
C ASN A 203 -0.79 27.68 25.10
N CYS A 204 -1.15 28.73 24.35
CA CYS A 204 -1.93 28.63 23.11
C CYS A 204 -1.34 27.65 22.08
N LEU A 205 -0.01 27.46 22.07
CA LEU A 205 0.65 26.47 21.24
C LEU A 205 0.34 25.03 21.69
N LEU A 206 0.01 24.78 22.95
CA LEU A 206 -0.35 23.46 23.47
C LEU A 206 -1.54 22.87 22.70
N SER A 207 -2.61 23.65 22.52
CA SER A 207 -3.77 23.23 21.74
C SER A 207 -3.43 23.04 20.26
N THR A 208 -2.52 23.85 19.72
CA THR A 208 -2.08 23.74 18.33
C THR A 208 -1.32 22.43 18.12
N ILE A 209 -0.33 22.15 18.98
CA ILE A 209 0.46 20.91 18.97
C ILE A 209 -0.48 19.71 19.14
N TRP A 210 -1.41 19.76 20.08
CA TRP A 210 -2.44 18.75 20.30
C TRP A 210 -3.21 18.35 19.04
N VAL A 211 -3.80 19.33 18.36
CA VAL A 211 -4.57 19.15 17.13
C VAL A 211 -3.71 18.45 16.08
N LEU A 212 -2.45 18.85 15.96
CA LEU A 212 -1.51 18.25 15.03
C LEU A 212 -1.14 16.80 15.43
N VAL A 213 -0.93 16.49 16.72
CA VAL A 213 -0.67 15.11 17.19
C VAL A 213 -1.83 14.20 16.79
N MET A 214 -3.04 14.62 17.15
CA MET A 214 -4.23 13.77 17.09
C MET A 214 -4.70 13.58 15.67
N LEU A 215 -4.75 14.66 14.89
CA LEU A 215 -5.40 14.60 13.59
C LEU A 215 -4.40 14.50 12.42
N LEU A 216 -3.21 15.09 12.51
CA LEU A 216 -2.23 15.06 11.41
C LEU A 216 -1.33 13.82 11.48
N LEU A 217 -0.78 13.52 12.66
CA LEU A 217 0.18 12.42 12.82
C LEU A 217 -0.48 11.05 13.02
N SER A 218 -1.56 11.01 13.78
CA SER A 218 -2.30 9.77 14.03
C SER A 218 -3.39 9.54 12.97
N GLN A 219 -2.97 9.25 11.72
CA GLN A 219 -3.90 9.07 10.60
C GLN A 219 -5.00 8.03 10.90
N HIS A 220 -4.66 6.87 11.43
CA HIS A 220 -5.67 5.84 11.65
C HIS A 220 -6.37 5.93 13.02
N ASN A 221 -6.08 6.97 13.82
CA ASN A 221 -6.61 7.17 15.18
C ASN A 221 -6.35 6.01 16.16
N HIS A 222 -5.54 5.01 15.78
CA HIS A 222 -5.15 3.89 16.63
C HIS A 222 -4.20 4.29 17.73
N MET A 223 -4.29 3.58 18.86
CA MET A 223 -3.40 3.79 20.01
C MET A 223 -1.91 3.69 19.62
N GLY A 224 -1.53 2.67 18.85
CA GLY A 224 -0.14 2.51 18.41
C GLY A 224 0.33 3.65 17.51
N GLY A 225 -0.54 4.14 16.62
CA GLY A 225 -0.28 5.33 15.81
C GLY A 225 -0.11 6.59 16.65
N ARG A 226 -0.88 6.76 17.72
CA ARG A 226 -0.76 7.87 18.66
C ARG A 226 0.51 7.83 19.49
N MET A 227 0.94 6.64 19.91
CA MET A 227 2.22 6.48 20.62
C MET A 227 3.40 6.85 19.72
N ILE A 228 3.38 6.41 18.46
CA ILE A 228 4.38 6.82 17.46
C ILE A 228 4.33 8.34 17.26
N ALA A 229 3.14 8.92 17.08
CA ALA A 229 2.95 10.37 16.92
C ALA A 229 3.44 11.18 18.13
N ALA A 230 3.15 10.71 19.35
CA ALA A 230 3.57 11.33 20.60
C ALA A 230 5.10 11.30 20.74
N ALA A 231 5.72 10.13 20.54
CA ALA A 231 7.17 9.99 20.55
C ALA A 231 7.83 10.84 19.46
N ALA A 232 7.20 10.91 18.29
CA ALA A 232 7.67 11.72 17.18
C ALA A 232 7.71 13.20 17.51
N ILE A 233 6.62 13.73 18.08
CA ILE A 233 6.56 15.14 18.46
C ILE A 233 7.59 15.47 19.53
N LEU A 234 7.78 14.61 20.53
CA LEU A 234 8.80 14.85 21.54
C LEU A 234 10.20 14.93 20.93
N GLY A 235 10.55 14.00 20.04
CA GLY A 235 11.83 14.03 19.33
C GLY A 235 11.97 15.26 18.43
N CYS A 236 10.93 15.61 17.67
CA CYS A 236 10.90 16.79 16.80
C CYS A 236 11.04 18.09 17.56
N THR A 237 10.30 18.23 18.67
CA THR A 237 10.35 19.42 19.49
C THR A 237 11.73 19.55 20.12
N TRP A 238 12.28 18.44 20.63
CA TRP A 238 13.62 18.43 21.19
C TRP A 238 14.68 18.89 20.19
N ILE A 239 14.70 18.30 18.99
CA ILE A 239 15.65 18.68 17.92
C ILE A 239 15.42 20.14 17.48
N GLY A 240 14.17 20.53 17.23
CA GLY A 240 13.83 21.87 16.76
C GLY A 240 14.20 22.95 17.78
N CYS A 241 13.91 22.73 19.06
CA CYS A 241 14.27 23.62 20.17
C CYS A 241 15.79 23.73 20.34
N LEU A 242 16.50 22.59 20.35
CA LEU A 242 17.95 22.59 20.49
C LEU A 242 18.63 23.32 19.33
N LEU A 243 18.22 23.03 18.09
CA LEU A 243 18.80 23.66 16.91
C LEU A 243 18.50 25.16 16.88
N GLY A 244 17.23 25.54 17.05
CA GLY A 244 16.82 26.95 17.05
C GLY A 244 17.46 27.73 18.20
N GLY A 245 17.52 27.14 19.39
CA GLY A 245 18.12 27.78 20.55
C GLY A 245 19.64 27.93 20.45
N SER A 246 20.32 26.95 19.83
CA SER A 246 21.76 27.03 19.57
C SER A 246 22.08 28.10 18.52
N MET A 247 21.36 28.14 17.39
CA MET A 247 21.55 29.17 16.35
C MET A 247 21.33 30.58 16.90
N LEU A 248 20.29 30.75 17.73
CA LEU A 248 20.00 32.03 18.37
C LEU A 248 21.10 32.43 19.36
N SER A 249 21.57 31.49 20.17
CA SER A 249 22.64 31.72 21.16
C SER A 249 23.97 32.06 20.47
N LEU A 250 24.26 31.43 19.32
CA LEU A 250 25.43 31.75 18.50
C LEU A 250 25.33 33.14 17.86
N ALA A 251 24.16 33.51 17.33
CA ALA A 251 23.96 34.83 16.74
C ALA A 251 24.22 35.98 17.73
N ARG A 252 23.99 35.74 19.02
CA ARG A 252 24.21 36.72 20.09
C ARG A 252 25.68 37.04 20.38
N PHE A 253 26.63 36.25 19.86
CA PHE A 253 28.04 36.63 19.92
C PHE A 253 28.40 37.75 18.94
N ALA A 254 27.53 38.05 17.97
CA ALA A 254 27.71 39.20 17.09
C ALA A 254 27.32 40.52 17.79
N ASP A 255 27.96 41.62 17.37
CA ASP A 255 27.75 42.94 17.95
C ASP A 255 26.26 43.36 18.00
N ASN A 256 25.92 44.09 19.06
CA ASN A 256 24.58 44.60 19.31
C ASN A 256 24.13 45.50 18.15
N GLY A 257 22.98 45.19 17.55
CA GLY A 257 22.37 45.99 16.47
C GLY A 257 22.12 45.17 15.21
N HIS A 258 22.43 45.74 14.04
CA HIS A 258 22.21 45.09 12.74
C HIS A 258 23.09 43.85 12.53
N GLY A 259 24.26 43.80 13.18
CA GLY A 259 25.15 42.63 13.15
C GLY A 259 24.49 41.36 13.67
N TYR A 260 23.86 41.44 14.84
CA TYR A 260 23.04 40.35 15.39
C TYR A 260 21.97 39.85 14.42
N THR A 261 21.18 40.75 13.82
CA THR A 261 20.10 40.36 12.90
C THR A 261 20.65 39.69 11.64
N ALA A 262 21.72 40.24 11.05
CA ALA A 262 22.35 39.67 9.86
C ALA A 262 22.89 38.26 10.14
N VAL A 263 23.63 38.09 11.24
CA VAL A 263 24.17 36.78 11.65
C VAL A 263 23.04 35.82 11.98
N LEU A 264 21.97 36.27 12.65
CA LEU A 264 20.79 35.45 12.92
C LEU A 264 20.13 34.98 11.63
N CYS A 265 19.95 35.83 10.62
CA CYS A 265 19.37 35.45 9.33
C CYS A 265 20.20 34.37 8.62
N VAL A 266 21.53 34.48 8.64
CA VAL A 266 22.44 33.48 8.05
C VAL A 266 22.36 32.16 8.81
N LEU A 267 22.53 32.19 10.13
CA LEU A 267 22.47 30.99 10.98
C LEU A 267 21.08 30.33 10.95
N ALA A 268 20.01 31.13 10.94
CA ALA A 268 18.64 30.66 10.82
C ALA A 268 18.39 29.94 9.49
N SER A 269 18.97 30.44 8.39
CA SER A 269 18.93 29.76 7.10
C SER A 269 19.69 28.44 7.13
N ILE A 270 20.89 28.40 7.72
CA ILE A 270 21.72 27.20 7.84
C ILE A 270 21.02 26.11 8.66
N GLY A 271 20.48 26.44 9.85
CA GLY A 271 19.71 25.47 10.64
C GLY A 271 18.42 25.03 9.92
N GLY A 272 17.81 25.92 9.12
CA GLY A 272 16.67 25.58 8.27
C GLY A 272 16.98 24.47 7.27
N LEU A 273 18.21 24.45 6.72
CA LEU A 273 18.65 23.42 5.77
C LEU A 273 18.63 22.02 6.40
N VAL A 274 19.08 21.91 7.66
CA VAL A 274 19.04 20.65 8.42
C VAL A 274 17.61 20.15 8.57
N THR A 275 16.67 21.03 8.94
CA THR A 275 15.26 20.64 9.10
C THR A 275 14.58 20.28 7.78
N ALA A 276 14.96 20.95 6.68
CA ALA A 276 14.47 20.62 5.34
C ALA A 276 15.01 19.26 4.86
N ALA A 277 16.27 18.94 5.17
CA ALA A 277 16.86 17.64 4.88
C ALA A 277 16.20 16.48 5.66
N ILE A 278 15.78 16.72 6.91
CA ILE A 278 14.98 15.74 7.67
C ILE A 278 13.66 15.46 6.92
N ARG A 279 13.03 16.52 6.39
CA ARG A 279 11.75 16.41 5.70
C ARG A 279 11.84 15.78 4.32
N SER A 280 12.94 15.93 3.60
CA SER A 280 13.10 15.35 2.26
C SER A 280 13.34 13.83 2.26
N SER A 281 13.34 13.19 3.43
CA SER A 281 13.59 11.74 3.53
C SER A 281 12.49 10.91 2.82
N PRO A 282 12.86 9.82 2.12
CA PRO A 282 11.92 8.97 1.36
C PRO A 282 10.88 8.25 2.22
N GLU A 283 11.01 8.27 3.55
CA GLU A 283 10.10 7.53 4.41
C GLU A 283 8.71 8.14 4.41
N PRO A 284 7.70 7.41 3.91
CA PRO A 284 6.53 8.02 3.30
C PRO A 284 5.56 8.67 4.29
N LEU A 285 5.70 8.43 5.60
CA LEU A 285 4.72 8.93 6.57
C LEU A 285 5.36 9.45 7.85
N VAL A 286 6.20 8.63 8.49
CA VAL A 286 6.87 9.02 9.73
C VAL A 286 7.92 10.10 9.45
N GLY A 287 8.83 9.89 8.49
CA GLY A 287 9.85 10.88 8.12
C GLY A 287 9.25 12.24 7.72
N MET A 288 8.20 12.22 6.89
CA MET A 288 7.47 13.42 6.47
C MET A 288 6.91 14.22 7.67
N ALA A 289 6.17 13.54 8.54
CA ALA A 289 5.64 14.11 9.78
C ALA A 289 6.76 14.73 10.62
N PHE A 290 7.83 13.97 10.88
CA PHE A 290 8.95 14.42 11.68
C PHE A 290 9.56 15.71 11.12
N GLY A 291 9.81 15.76 9.81
CA GLY A 291 10.35 16.93 9.15
C GLY A 291 9.47 18.17 9.25
N ILE A 292 8.14 18.03 9.11
CA ILE A 292 7.19 19.14 9.25
C ILE A 292 7.29 19.74 10.65
N PHE A 293 7.20 18.91 11.70
CA PHE A 293 7.20 19.40 13.07
C PHE A 293 8.54 19.97 13.51
N THR A 294 9.64 19.31 13.18
CA THR A 294 10.98 19.83 13.53
C THR A 294 11.19 21.21 12.90
N ASN A 295 10.76 21.40 11.64
CA ASN A 295 10.86 22.69 10.94
C ASN A 295 9.95 23.76 11.59
N ILE A 296 8.69 23.41 11.91
CA ILE A 296 7.77 24.31 12.64
C ILE A 296 8.37 24.76 13.97
N ILE A 297 8.79 23.81 14.82
CA ILE A 297 9.33 24.12 16.14
C ILE A 297 10.61 24.93 16.02
N TYR A 298 11.49 24.60 15.08
CA TYR A 298 12.72 25.33 14.80
C TYR A 298 12.46 26.82 14.51
N GLY A 299 11.60 27.14 13.54
CA GLY A 299 11.35 28.55 13.22
C GLY A 299 10.52 29.28 14.27
N VAL A 300 9.57 28.62 14.95
CA VAL A 300 8.85 29.23 16.10
C VAL A 300 9.83 29.60 17.22
N THR A 301 10.79 28.70 17.51
CA THR A 301 11.85 28.90 18.49
C THR A 301 12.68 30.15 18.15
N ILE A 302 13.10 30.30 16.88
CA ILE A 302 13.84 31.50 16.42
C ILE A 302 13.00 32.77 16.48
N ILE A 303 11.77 32.75 15.95
CA ILE A 303 10.90 33.93 15.87
C ILE A 303 10.53 34.46 17.26
N LEU A 304 10.21 33.56 18.21
CA LEU A 304 9.87 33.95 19.58
C LEU A 304 11.11 34.36 20.39
N GLY A 305 12.25 33.70 20.17
CA GLY A 305 13.47 33.92 20.93
C GLY A 305 14.23 35.20 20.58
N GLN A 306 14.09 35.72 19.36
CA GLN A 306 14.93 36.82 18.86
C GLN A 306 14.93 38.09 19.71
N PHE A 307 13.91 38.31 20.53
CA PHE A 307 13.76 39.48 21.40
C PHE A 307 14.01 39.21 22.89
N ILE A 308 14.39 37.99 23.28
CA ILE A 308 14.56 37.61 24.69
C ILE A 308 16.06 37.57 25.04
N TRP A 309 16.41 38.31 26.09
CA TRP A 309 17.76 38.41 26.63
C TRP A 309 17.72 38.47 28.17
N PRO A 310 18.66 37.85 28.91
CA PRO A 310 19.79 37.03 28.46
C PRO A 310 19.41 35.65 27.90
N ALA A 311 20.33 34.97 27.20
CA ALA A 311 20.10 33.63 26.63
C ALA A 311 19.57 32.61 27.66
N ASN A 312 20.03 32.68 28.91
CA ASN A 312 19.53 31.84 29.99
C ASN A 312 18.02 32.01 30.23
N ALA A 313 17.50 33.25 30.12
CA ALA A 313 16.06 33.50 30.25
C ALA A 313 15.30 32.85 29.09
N TYR A 314 15.83 32.94 27.87
CA TYR A 314 15.23 32.31 26.71
C TYR A 314 15.17 30.78 26.81
N TRP A 315 16.26 30.13 27.23
CA TRP A 315 16.27 28.67 27.46
C TRP A 315 15.33 28.24 28.58
N ASN A 316 15.34 28.98 29.70
CA ASN A 316 14.53 28.65 30.87
C ASN A 316 13.04 28.95 30.69
N TYR A 317 12.66 29.95 29.90
CA TYR A 317 11.26 30.33 29.71
C TYR A 317 10.71 29.78 28.40
N GLU A 318 11.22 30.17 27.23
CA GLU A 318 10.55 29.78 25.98
C GLU A 318 10.80 28.31 25.61
N ILE A 319 12.06 27.87 25.64
CA ILE A 319 12.40 26.50 25.23
C ILE A 319 11.82 25.48 26.21
N SER A 320 11.96 25.71 27.51
CA SER A 320 11.40 24.81 28.54
C SER A 320 9.87 24.71 28.44
N HIS A 321 9.18 25.82 28.18
CA HIS A 321 7.73 25.85 28.02
C HIS A 321 7.27 25.16 26.74
N LEU A 322 8.01 25.27 25.63
CA LEU A 322 7.69 24.59 24.38
C LEU A 322 7.89 23.07 24.49
N LEU A 323 8.94 22.65 25.21
CA LEU A 323 9.16 21.25 25.57
C LEU A 323 8.05 20.74 26.50
N LEU A 324 7.70 21.50 27.54
CA LEU A 324 6.62 21.16 28.45
C LEU A 324 5.28 21.04 27.71
N ALA A 325 4.96 21.97 26.82
CA ALA A 325 3.75 21.93 26.01
C ALA A 325 3.71 20.68 25.13
N SER A 326 4.84 20.30 24.53
CA SER A 326 4.94 19.07 23.74
C SER A 326 4.77 17.82 24.60
N CYS A 327 5.36 17.79 25.80
CA CYS A 327 5.16 16.72 26.79
C CYS A 327 3.70 16.57 27.20
N VAL A 328 3.01 17.67 27.50
CA VAL A 328 1.61 17.66 27.89
C VAL A 328 0.73 17.22 26.71
N ALA A 329 0.95 17.74 25.50
CA ALA A 329 0.17 17.33 24.32
C ALA A 329 0.38 15.84 23.98
N ALA A 330 1.63 15.36 24.00
CA ALA A 330 1.98 13.97 23.76
C ALA A 330 1.36 13.05 24.83
N GLY A 331 1.51 13.41 26.11
CA GLY A 331 0.91 12.67 27.23
C GLY A 331 -0.62 12.63 27.14
N THR A 332 -1.24 13.74 26.77
CA THR A 332 -2.70 13.82 26.56
C THR A 332 -3.14 12.91 25.41
N ALA A 333 -2.33 12.74 24.36
CA ALA A 333 -2.71 11.93 23.18
C ALA A 333 -2.71 10.45 23.51
N VAL A 334 -1.70 10.03 24.26
CA VAL A 334 -1.59 8.67 24.79
C VAL A 334 -2.69 8.42 25.81
N ALA A 335 -2.94 9.36 26.72
CA ALA A 335 -3.99 9.22 27.75
C ALA A 335 -5.39 9.14 27.13
N SER A 336 -5.76 10.07 26.23
CA SER A 336 -7.09 10.05 25.62
C SER A 336 -7.27 8.84 24.70
N GLY A 337 -6.24 8.43 23.96
CA GLY A 337 -6.28 7.24 23.11
C GLY A 337 -6.34 5.91 23.86
N SER A 338 -5.80 5.85 25.08
CA SER A 338 -5.85 4.63 25.91
C SER A 338 -7.10 4.53 26.78
N LEU A 339 -7.57 5.66 27.32
CA LEU A 339 -8.66 5.67 28.31
C LEU A 339 -10.05 5.75 27.68
N ILE A 340 -10.18 6.31 26.48
CA ILE A 340 -11.48 6.63 25.88
C ILE A 340 -11.64 5.82 24.62
N LEU A 341 -12.46 4.76 24.69
CA LEU A 341 -12.81 3.93 23.53
C LEU A 341 -11.58 3.57 22.67
N PRO A 342 -10.54 2.93 23.24
CA PRO A 342 -9.29 2.71 22.53
C PRO A 342 -9.53 1.93 21.24
N THR A 343 -9.02 2.47 20.14
CA THR A 343 -9.01 1.77 18.85
C THR A 343 -7.66 1.11 18.67
N LEU A 344 -7.69 -0.18 18.33
CA LEU A 344 -6.50 -0.99 18.19
C LEU A 344 -6.27 -1.29 16.71
N ALA A 345 -5.11 -0.88 16.21
CA ALA A 345 -4.58 -1.25 14.91
C ALA A 345 -4.50 -2.78 14.78
N GLY A 346 -4.21 -3.50 15.87
CA GLY A 346 -4.21 -4.96 15.86
C GLY A 346 -5.58 -5.57 15.52
N ASP A 347 -6.67 -4.96 16.00
CA ASP A 347 -8.03 -5.42 15.68
C ASP A 347 -8.41 -5.05 14.24
N GLU A 348 -8.08 -3.83 13.79
CA GLU A 348 -8.34 -3.40 12.41
C GLU A 348 -7.54 -4.21 11.39
N PHE A 349 -6.28 -4.54 11.72
CA PHE A 349 -5.41 -5.41 10.93
C PHE A 349 -6.06 -6.78 10.74
N ARG A 350 -6.45 -7.47 11.83
CA ARG A 350 -7.10 -8.78 11.76
C ARG A 350 -8.39 -8.73 10.95
N THR A 351 -9.20 -7.70 11.18
CA THR A 351 -10.47 -7.52 10.46
C THR A 351 -10.24 -7.29 8.96
N THR A 352 -9.23 -6.50 8.60
CA THR A 352 -8.87 -6.22 7.20
C THR A 352 -8.31 -7.46 6.52
N MET A 353 -7.45 -8.22 7.21
CA MET A 353 -6.94 -9.51 6.73
C MET A 353 -8.07 -10.52 6.52
N ALA A 354 -8.96 -10.69 7.50
CA ALA A 354 -10.12 -11.57 7.40
C ALA A 354 -11.04 -11.17 6.23
N ARG A 355 -11.35 -9.87 6.07
CA ARG A 355 -12.12 -9.38 4.91
C ARG A 355 -11.42 -9.66 3.58
N THR A 356 -10.10 -9.51 3.54
CA THR A 356 -9.31 -9.77 2.34
C THR A 356 -9.37 -11.25 1.97
N VAL A 357 -9.18 -12.15 2.94
CA VAL A 357 -9.29 -13.59 2.73
C VAL A 357 -10.72 -13.99 2.34
N ARG A 358 -11.77 -13.42 2.96
CA ARG A 358 -13.16 -13.65 2.52
C ARG A 358 -13.40 -13.15 1.11
N GLY A 359 -12.92 -11.95 0.77
CA GLY A 359 -13.01 -11.39 -0.57
C GLY A 359 -12.40 -12.30 -1.62
N LEU A 360 -11.26 -12.91 -1.29
CA LEU A 360 -10.62 -13.93 -2.12
C LEU A 360 -11.48 -15.19 -2.22
N GLY A 361 -12.01 -15.68 -1.10
CA GLY A 361 -12.94 -16.82 -1.08
C GLY A 361 -14.19 -16.59 -1.93
N PHE A 362 -14.74 -15.38 -1.93
CA PHE A 362 -15.87 -15.01 -2.80
C PHE A 362 -15.47 -15.05 -4.28
N SER A 363 -14.31 -14.50 -4.64
CA SER A 363 -13.78 -14.60 -6.00
C SER A 363 -13.65 -16.07 -6.44
N LEU A 364 -13.00 -16.91 -5.63
CA LEU A 364 -12.83 -18.35 -5.88
C LEU A 364 -14.17 -19.09 -6.01
N SER A 365 -15.14 -18.80 -5.14
CA SER A 365 -16.49 -19.38 -5.22
C SER A 365 -17.25 -18.92 -6.47
N GLY A 366 -17.00 -17.69 -6.93
CA GLY A 366 -17.52 -17.15 -8.17
C GLY A 366 -17.05 -17.97 -9.37
N TYR A 367 -15.78 -18.40 -9.39
CA TYR A 367 -15.27 -19.29 -10.44
C TYR A 367 -15.83 -20.70 -10.35
N ALA A 368 -15.96 -21.27 -9.15
CA ALA A 368 -16.65 -22.55 -8.99
C ALA A 368 -18.07 -22.49 -9.60
N THR A 369 -18.77 -21.36 -9.39
CA THR A 369 -20.13 -21.12 -9.91
C THR A 369 -20.16 -20.81 -11.41
N LEU A 370 -19.27 -19.98 -11.93
CA LEU A 370 -19.21 -19.66 -13.37
C LEU A 370 -18.84 -20.89 -14.20
N ILE A 371 -17.96 -21.75 -13.68
CA ILE A 371 -17.67 -23.05 -14.28
C ILE A 371 -18.92 -23.95 -14.25
N LEU A 372 -19.84 -23.79 -13.28
CA LEU A 372 -21.09 -24.56 -13.16
C LEU A 372 -22.26 -24.05 -14.02
N ALA A 373 -22.42 -22.72 -14.16
CA ALA A 373 -23.63 -22.13 -14.73
C ALA A 373 -23.84 -22.46 -16.22
N ARG A 374 -22.76 -22.74 -16.94
CA ARG A 374 -22.81 -22.96 -18.39
C ARG A 374 -23.42 -24.31 -18.77
N ASP A 375 -23.18 -25.36 -17.98
CA ASP A 375 -23.76 -26.69 -18.25
C ASP A 375 -25.29 -26.63 -18.22
N ALA A 376 -25.88 -25.84 -17.31
CA ALA A 376 -27.33 -25.72 -17.20
C ALA A 376 -27.96 -25.01 -18.41
N GLU A 377 -27.33 -23.97 -18.94
CA GLU A 377 -27.83 -23.24 -20.11
C GLU A 377 -27.68 -24.03 -21.41
N GLU A 378 -26.57 -24.74 -21.62
CA GLU A 378 -26.38 -25.60 -22.80
C GLU A 378 -27.33 -26.82 -22.75
N THR A 379 -27.46 -27.48 -21.59
CA THR A 379 -28.43 -28.60 -21.45
C THR A 379 -29.87 -28.13 -21.69
N GLN A 380 -30.21 -26.89 -21.29
CA GLN A 380 -31.54 -26.32 -21.55
C GLN A 380 -31.75 -25.98 -23.03
N LYS A 381 -30.71 -25.51 -23.75
CA LYS A 381 -30.78 -25.26 -25.20
C LYS A 381 -30.86 -26.55 -26.01
N ASP A 382 -30.09 -27.57 -25.64
CA ASP A 382 -30.10 -28.87 -26.32
C ASP A 382 -31.43 -29.60 -26.10
N GLN A 383 -32.03 -29.47 -24.91
CA GLN A 383 -33.41 -29.95 -24.66
C GLN A 383 -34.47 -29.17 -25.45
N MET A 384 -34.26 -27.87 -25.72
CA MET A 384 -35.20 -27.09 -26.54
C MET A 384 -35.06 -27.35 -28.04
N HIS A 385 -33.89 -27.74 -28.54
CA HIS A 385 -33.65 -27.83 -29.98
C HIS A 385 -33.83 -29.23 -30.60
N GLY A 386 -33.93 -30.32 -29.82
CA GLY A 386 -34.50 -31.60 -30.25
C GLY A 386 -33.88 -32.31 -31.47
N SER A 387 -32.90 -31.71 -32.16
CA SER A 387 -32.23 -32.27 -33.33
C SER A 387 -30.83 -32.72 -32.93
N ALA A 388 -30.60 -34.04 -33.02
CA ALA A 388 -29.27 -34.60 -32.90
C ALA A 388 -28.33 -33.91 -33.92
N PRO A 389 -27.15 -33.44 -33.52
CA PRO A 389 -26.19 -32.87 -34.48
C PRO A 389 -25.81 -33.96 -35.48
N THR A 390 -26.28 -33.83 -36.71
CA THR A 390 -25.95 -34.73 -37.82
C THR A 390 -24.44 -34.73 -38.05
N VAL A 391 -23.86 -35.93 -38.14
CA VAL A 391 -22.44 -36.21 -38.41
C VAL A 391 -21.88 -35.37 -39.57
N SER A 392 -22.72 -34.96 -40.53
CA SER A 392 -22.34 -34.11 -41.67
C SER A 392 -21.85 -32.70 -41.30
N THR A 393 -22.32 -32.10 -40.19
CA THR A 393 -21.83 -30.79 -39.74
C THR A 393 -20.42 -30.87 -39.16
N LEU A 394 -20.06 -32.04 -38.61
CA LEU A 394 -18.70 -32.32 -38.15
C LEU A 394 -17.76 -32.65 -39.31
N THR A 395 -18.23 -33.33 -40.36
CA THR A 395 -17.40 -33.66 -41.52
C THR A 395 -17.02 -32.44 -42.36
N HIS A 396 -17.88 -31.42 -42.42
CA HIS A 396 -17.60 -30.17 -43.13
C HIS A 396 -16.58 -29.26 -42.43
N LEU A 397 -16.24 -29.52 -41.16
CA LEU A 397 -15.25 -28.74 -40.39
C LEU A 397 -13.83 -29.33 -40.47
N ILE A 398 -13.63 -30.46 -41.16
CA ILE A 398 -12.40 -31.28 -41.08
C ILE A 398 -11.50 -31.14 -42.32
N SER A 399 -11.82 -30.26 -43.28
CA SER A 399 -10.90 -30.01 -44.40
C SER A 399 -9.68 -29.19 -43.96
N LEU A 400 -8.47 -29.74 -44.14
CA LEU A 400 -7.20 -29.20 -43.61
C LEU A 400 -6.83 -27.79 -44.14
N SER A 401 -7.38 -27.35 -45.28
CA SER A 401 -7.18 -25.98 -45.77
C SER A 401 -8.12 -24.97 -45.12
N GLU A 402 -9.33 -25.40 -44.75
CA GLU A 402 -10.29 -24.59 -43.99
C GLU A 402 -9.88 -24.47 -42.52
N GLU A 403 -9.01 -25.34 -41.99
CA GLU A 403 -8.55 -25.28 -40.59
C GLU A 403 -7.65 -24.06 -40.32
N GLU A 404 -6.77 -23.70 -41.26
CA GLU A 404 -6.02 -22.44 -41.20
C GLU A 404 -6.98 -21.25 -41.32
N GLU A 405 -7.93 -21.28 -42.27
CA GLU A 405 -8.92 -20.20 -42.45
C GLU A 405 -9.88 -20.06 -41.27
N HIS A 406 -10.34 -21.15 -40.66
CA HIS A 406 -11.21 -21.15 -39.48
C HIS A 406 -10.44 -20.74 -38.24
N GLU A 407 -9.17 -21.13 -38.07
CA GLU A 407 -8.36 -20.66 -36.95
C GLU A 407 -8.00 -19.17 -37.15
N TRP A 408 -7.73 -18.71 -38.38
CA TRP A 408 -7.55 -17.29 -38.70
C TRP A 408 -8.84 -16.49 -38.51
N ALA A 409 -9.99 -17.01 -38.93
CA ALA A 409 -11.30 -16.41 -38.72
C ALA A 409 -11.68 -16.38 -37.23
N TYR A 410 -11.41 -17.46 -36.50
CA TYR A 410 -11.58 -17.55 -35.06
C TYR A 410 -10.62 -16.64 -34.30
N LEU A 411 -9.40 -16.43 -34.79
CA LEU A 411 -8.44 -15.48 -34.23
C LEU A 411 -8.78 -14.03 -34.58
N ALA A 412 -9.29 -13.76 -35.77
CA ALA A 412 -9.85 -12.47 -36.15
C ALA A 412 -11.10 -12.17 -35.32
N GLN A 413 -11.90 -13.20 -35.04
CA GLN A 413 -13.06 -13.15 -34.14
C GLN A 413 -12.63 -12.99 -32.68
N LEU A 414 -11.58 -13.64 -32.20
CA LEU A 414 -11.02 -13.43 -30.86
C LEU A 414 -10.35 -12.05 -30.76
N GLN A 415 -9.70 -11.57 -31.80
CA GLN A 415 -9.16 -10.20 -31.85
C GLN A 415 -10.27 -9.15 -31.90
N SER A 416 -11.44 -9.46 -32.49
CA SER A 416 -12.60 -8.58 -32.51
C SER A 416 -13.47 -8.68 -31.23
N GLN A 417 -13.57 -9.87 -30.62
CA GLN A 417 -14.31 -10.15 -29.37
C GLN A 417 -13.49 -9.86 -28.11
N SER A 418 -12.16 -9.81 -28.20
CA SER A 418 -11.28 -9.35 -27.11
C SER A 418 -11.35 -7.83 -26.88
N ASP A 419 -12.55 -7.26 -26.97
CA ASP A 419 -12.92 -5.93 -26.49
C ASP A 419 -13.59 -5.94 -25.09
N PRO A 420 -13.12 -6.70 -24.07
CA PRO A 420 -13.66 -6.63 -22.70
C PRO A 420 -13.30 -5.29 -22.02
N ALA A 421 -12.57 -4.41 -22.70
CA ALA A 421 -12.25 -3.08 -22.22
C ALA A 421 -13.51 -2.25 -21.98
N GLN A 422 -14.60 -2.47 -22.73
CA GLN A 422 -15.85 -1.78 -22.43
C GLN A 422 -16.46 -2.24 -21.11
N ASP A 423 -16.44 -3.53 -20.78
CA ASP A 423 -17.02 -4.01 -19.51
C ASP A 423 -16.12 -3.73 -18.30
N ILE A 424 -14.79 -3.83 -18.47
CA ILE A 424 -13.83 -3.52 -17.40
C ILE A 424 -13.78 -1.99 -17.14
N LEU A 425 -13.92 -1.14 -18.17
CA LEU A 425 -13.97 0.33 -18.00
C LEU A 425 -15.36 0.85 -17.60
N LYS A 426 -16.46 0.15 -17.95
CA LYS A 426 -17.84 0.55 -17.57
C LYS A 426 -18.23 0.12 -16.16
N ARG A 427 -17.56 -0.86 -15.53
CA ARG A 427 -17.78 -1.15 -14.11
C ARG A 427 -17.25 0.03 -13.29
N PRO A 428 -18.11 0.82 -12.62
CA PRO A 428 -17.62 1.90 -11.79
C PRO A 428 -16.77 1.31 -10.67
N SER A 429 -15.47 1.54 -10.74
CA SER A 429 -14.51 1.35 -9.65
C SER A 429 -14.85 2.33 -8.51
N ALA A 430 -16.02 2.16 -7.88
CA ALA A 430 -16.39 2.88 -6.68
C ALA A 430 -15.55 2.31 -5.53
N LEU A 431 -14.31 2.78 -5.48
CA LEU A 431 -13.23 2.38 -4.58
C LEU A 431 -13.51 2.60 -3.08
N GLY A 432 -14.70 3.13 -2.74
CA GLY A 432 -15.17 3.30 -1.36
C GLY A 432 -15.97 2.12 -0.80
N THR A 433 -16.45 1.21 -1.65
CA THR A 433 -17.10 -0.03 -1.20
C THR A 433 -16.50 -1.19 -1.96
N MET A 434 -15.60 -1.93 -1.31
CA MET A 434 -15.25 -3.27 -1.78
C MET A 434 -16.54 -4.08 -1.89
N LYS A 435 -17.09 -4.18 -3.11
CA LYS A 435 -18.12 -5.17 -3.38
C LYS A 435 -17.45 -6.52 -3.17
N LEU A 436 -17.92 -7.28 -2.18
CA LEU A 436 -17.56 -8.70 -2.05
C LEU A 436 -17.80 -9.36 -3.42
N GLY A 437 -16.75 -9.89 -4.04
CA GLY A 437 -16.81 -10.46 -5.40
C GLY A 437 -16.16 -9.63 -6.52
N GLY A 438 -15.38 -8.58 -6.20
CA GLY A 438 -14.47 -7.98 -7.19
C GLY A 438 -13.28 -8.90 -7.56
N PRO A 439 -12.56 -8.61 -8.66
CA PRO A 439 -11.35 -9.35 -9.02
C PRO A 439 -10.35 -9.42 -7.87
N ALA A 440 -9.66 -10.55 -7.72
CA ALA A 440 -8.62 -10.78 -6.71
C ALA A 440 -7.53 -9.69 -6.74
N ALA A 441 -7.21 -9.13 -7.92
CA ALA A 441 -6.28 -8.01 -8.05
C ALA A 441 -6.68 -6.77 -7.21
N CYS A 442 -7.97 -6.55 -6.96
CA CYS A 442 -8.47 -5.46 -6.11
C CYS A 442 -8.17 -5.64 -4.62
N LEU A 443 -7.68 -6.81 -4.21
CA LEU A 443 -7.31 -7.13 -2.82
C LEU A 443 -5.90 -6.65 -2.45
N ARG A 444 -5.09 -6.19 -3.42
CA ARG A 444 -3.70 -5.72 -3.18
C ARG A 444 -3.62 -4.47 -2.27
N PRO A 445 -4.41 -3.40 -2.46
CA PRO A 445 -4.33 -2.22 -1.59
C PRO A 445 -4.65 -2.51 -0.11
N PRO A 446 -5.70 -3.29 0.24
CA PRO A 446 -5.92 -3.71 1.63
C PRO A 446 -4.75 -4.47 2.26
N LEU A 447 -4.02 -5.29 1.49
CA LEU A 447 -2.82 -5.99 1.99
C LEU A 447 -1.70 -5.01 2.32
N GLN A 448 -1.49 -4.01 1.47
CA GLN A 448 -0.54 -2.93 1.75
C GLN A 448 -0.95 -2.11 2.98
N GLY A 449 -2.24 -1.81 3.12
CA GLY A 449 -2.78 -1.19 4.34
C GLY A 449 -2.53 -2.04 5.58
N SER A 450 -2.69 -3.36 5.46
CA SER A 450 -2.47 -4.32 6.55
C SER A 450 -1.01 -4.34 7.02
N ARG A 451 -0.03 -4.13 6.12
CA ARG A 451 1.39 -3.96 6.51
C ARG A 451 1.61 -2.73 7.40
N LEU A 452 0.96 -1.60 7.07
CA LEU A 452 1.04 -0.37 7.88
C LEU A 452 0.34 -0.55 9.23
N LEU A 453 -0.82 -1.23 9.24
CA LEU A 453 -1.53 -1.56 10.47
C LEU A 453 -0.72 -2.49 11.38
N LEU A 454 0.03 -3.44 10.82
CA LEU A 454 0.89 -4.33 11.61
C LEU A 454 2.03 -3.58 12.31
N ILE A 455 2.67 -2.62 11.62
CA ILE A 455 3.71 -1.76 12.21
C ILE A 455 3.12 -0.93 13.35
N THR A 456 1.95 -0.32 13.14
CA THR A 456 1.29 0.46 14.20
C THR A 456 0.81 -0.43 15.35
N ALA A 457 0.30 -1.62 15.09
CA ALA A 457 -0.10 -2.61 16.09
C ALA A 457 1.09 -3.04 16.96
N SER A 458 2.30 -3.14 16.40
CA SER A 458 3.51 -3.50 17.16
C SER A 458 3.89 -2.48 18.24
N CYS A 459 3.40 -1.23 18.12
CA CYS A 459 3.61 -0.17 19.10
C CYS A 459 2.51 -0.13 20.17
N GLU A 460 1.48 -0.97 20.07
CA GLU A 460 0.38 -0.99 21.03
C GLU A 460 0.81 -1.66 22.34
N PRO A 461 0.37 -1.14 23.50
CA PRO A 461 0.66 -1.77 24.78
C PRO A 461 0.11 -3.19 24.82
N ALA A 462 0.91 -4.15 25.29
CA ALA A 462 0.54 -5.56 25.33
C ALA A 462 -0.74 -5.84 26.14
N TRP A 463 -1.06 -5.02 27.15
CA TRP A 463 -2.27 -5.13 27.96
C TRP A 463 -3.55 -4.69 27.22
N LEU A 464 -3.43 -3.92 26.13
CA LEU A 464 -4.55 -3.58 25.24
C LEU A 464 -4.74 -4.62 24.14
N GLN A 465 -3.66 -5.28 23.70
CA GLN A 465 -3.73 -6.27 22.63
C GLN A 465 -4.50 -7.52 23.07
N LYS A 466 -5.44 -7.97 22.24
CA LYS A 466 -6.21 -9.21 22.47
C LYS A 466 -5.41 -10.50 22.23
N GLY A 467 -4.17 -10.38 21.80
CA GLY A 467 -3.23 -11.48 21.62
C GLY A 467 -1.93 -10.97 20.98
N PRO A 468 -0.82 -11.70 21.14
CA PRO A 468 0.47 -11.26 20.63
C PRO A 468 0.45 -11.15 19.11
N LEU A 469 0.78 -9.97 18.58
CA LEU A 469 1.01 -9.73 17.16
C LEU A 469 2.51 -9.61 16.92
N LEU A 470 3.18 -10.76 16.83
CA LEU A 470 4.60 -10.78 16.47
C LEU A 470 4.75 -10.35 15.01
N VAL A 471 5.48 -9.26 14.77
CA VAL A 471 5.61 -8.68 13.43
C VAL A 471 6.17 -9.67 12.40
N PRO A 472 7.28 -10.42 12.64
CA PRO A 472 7.85 -11.27 11.60
C PRO A 472 6.92 -12.41 11.13
N PRO A 473 6.28 -13.20 12.03
CA PRO A 473 5.33 -14.22 11.60
C PRO A 473 4.12 -13.66 10.83
N TRP A 474 3.53 -12.55 11.30
CA TRP A 474 2.39 -11.94 10.61
C TRP A 474 2.79 -11.28 9.28
N MET A 475 4.01 -10.78 9.13
CA MET A 475 4.55 -10.39 7.82
C MET A 475 4.67 -11.59 6.88
N GLY A 476 5.01 -12.77 7.40
CA GLY A 476 4.96 -14.03 6.66
C GLY A 476 3.55 -14.37 6.17
N VAL A 477 2.53 -14.18 7.01
CA VAL A 477 1.11 -14.36 6.63
C VAL A 477 0.71 -13.39 5.51
N ILE A 478 1.07 -12.10 5.63
CA ILE A 478 0.79 -11.12 4.57
C ILE A 478 1.48 -11.52 3.26
N GLY A 479 2.76 -11.93 3.32
CA GLY A 479 3.49 -12.40 2.14
C GLY A 479 2.87 -13.63 1.48
N ALA A 480 2.44 -14.61 2.28
CA ALA A 480 1.75 -15.80 1.78
C ALA A 480 0.39 -15.44 1.16
N LEU A 481 -0.36 -14.51 1.76
CA LEU A 481 -1.64 -14.05 1.22
C LEU A 481 -1.46 -13.21 -0.06
N GLU A 482 -0.42 -12.37 -0.16
CA GLU A 482 -0.06 -11.67 -1.39
C GLU A 482 0.28 -12.66 -2.52
N LYS A 483 1.03 -13.73 -2.22
CA LYS A 483 1.33 -14.81 -3.16
C LYS A 483 0.04 -15.49 -3.62
N LEU A 484 -0.85 -15.84 -2.69
CA LEU A 484 -2.15 -16.45 -2.99
C LEU A 484 -3.02 -15.53 -3.87
N VAL A 485 -3.20 -14.26 -3.50
CA VAL A 485 -3.95 -13.27 -4.30
C VAL A 485 -3.38 -13.17 -5.71
N THR A 486 -2.06 -13.21 -5.84
CA THR A 486 -1.37 -13.12 -7.13
C THR A 486 -1.61 -14.36 -7.99
N ARG A 487 -1.57 -15.58 -7.40
CA ARG A 487 -1.89 -16.83 -8.11
C ARG A 487 -3.38 -16.92 -8.49
N VAL A 488 -4.27 -16.45 -7.63
CA VAL A 488 -5.70 -16.38 -7.95
C VAL A 488 -5.94 -15.37 -9.07
N ALA A 489 -5.41 -14.15 -8.98
CA ALA A 489 -5.54 -13.14 -10.05
C ALA A 489 -4.97 -13.63 -11.39
N ALA A 490 -3.87 -14.38 -11.37
CA ALA A 490 -3.35 -15.07 -12.55
C ALA A 490 -4.38 -16.05 -13.14
N CYS A 491 -5.04 -16.86 -12.30
CA CYS A 491 -6.13 -17.75 -12.69
C CYS A 491 -7.37 -17.00 -13.20
N GLU A 492 -7.79 -15.92 -12.54
CA GLU A 492 -8.89 -15.06 -12.96
C GLU A 492 -8.67 -14.52 -14.37
N SER A 493 -7.47 -13.98 -14.59
CA SER A 493 -7.10 -13.40 -15.87
C SER A 493 -7.26 -14.43 -16.99
N LEU A 494 -6.90 -15.69 -16.76
CA LEU A 494 -7.06 -16.76 -17.75
C LEU A 494 -8.54 -17.00 -18.06
N LEU A 495 -9.35 -17.15 -17.03
CA LEU A 495 -10.75 -17.54 -17.15
C LEU A 495 -11.58 -16.44 -17.82
N GLU A 496 -11.29 -15.16 -17.55
CA GLU A 496 -11.99 -14.02 -18.14
C GLU A 496 -11.84 -13.94 -19.67
N SER A 497 -10.69 -14.32 -20.24
CA SER A 497 -10.46 -14.17 -21.67
C SER A 497 -10.94 -15.37 -22.49
N LYS A 498 -11.20 -16.53 -21.85
CA LYS A 498 -11.21 -17.84 -22.54
C LYS A 498 -12.21 -18.86 -21.99
N MET A 499 -13.24 -18.46 -21.23
CA MET A 499 -14.29 -19.39 -20.78
C MET A 499 -14.98 -20.15 -21.92
N GLN A 500 -14.96 -19.64 -23.16
CA GLN A 500 -15.44 -20.38 -24.34
C GLN A 500 -14.61 -21.61 -24.70
N ILE A 501 -13.34 -21.65 -24.30
CA ILE A 501 -12.43 -22.76 -24.62
C ILE A 501 -12.69 -23.97 -23.73
N LEU A 502 -13.16 -23.76 -22.50
CA LEU A 502 -13.51 -24.82 -21.55
C LEU A 502 -14.96 -25.27 -21.74
N ASN A 503 -15.37 -25.58 -22.97
CA ASN A 503 -16.68 -26.20 -23.20
C ASN A 503 -16.64 -27.66 -22.68
N THR A 504 -17.49 -27.94 -21.70
CA THR A 504 -17.59 -29.21 -20.96
C THR A 504 -17.86 -30.40 -21.89
N ALA A 505 -18.74 -30.24 -22.90
CA ALA A 505 -19.08 -31.30 -23.84
C ALA A 505 -17.89 -31.70 -24.72
N ASN A 506 -17.16 -30.70 -25.23
CA ASN A 506 -15.95 -30.95 -26.02
C ASN A 506 -14.86 -31.57 -25.15
N MET A 507 -14.66 -31.10 -23.91
CA MET A 507 -13.64 -31.66 -23.03
C MET A 507 -13.93 -33.12 -22.66
N LEU A 508 -15.17 -33.45 -22.32
CA LEU A 508 -15.56 -34.83 -22.04
C LEU A 508 -15.30 -35.75 -23.23
N HIS A 509 -15.71 -35.31 -24.42
CA HIS A 509 -15.47 -36.05 -25.66
C HIS A 509 -13.97 -36.28 -25.91
N MET A 510 -13.13 -35.27 -25.68
CA MET A 510 -11.70 -35.35 -26.00
C MET A 510 -10.85 -36.10 -24.96
N PHE A 511 -11.13 -35.90 -23.68
CA PHE A 511 -10.33 -36.46 -22.59
C PHE A 511 -10.87 -37.78 -22.04
N ARG A 512 -12.06 -38.22 -22.50
CA ARG A 512 -12.81 -39.37 -21.95
C ARG A 512 -13.15 -39.26 -20.47
N THR A 513 -12.79 -38.14 -19.82
CA THR A 513 -12.88 -37.92 -18.39
C THR A 513 -13.37 -36.49 -18.16
N ASP A 514 -14.40 -36.33 -17.34
CA ASP A 514 -14.85 -35.01 -16.93
C ASP A 514 -13.93 -34.44 -15.85
N VAL A 515 -13.08 -33.50 -16.26
CA VAL A 515 -12.12 -32.84 -15.37
C VAL A 515 -12.75 -31.67 -14.59
N MET A 516 -13.90 -31.13 -15.04
CA MET A 516 -14.53 -29.95 -14.45
C MET A 516 -15.01 -30.16 -13.00
N PRO A 517 -15.64 -31.30 -12.62
CA PRO A 517 -16.04 -31.59 -11.24
C PRO A 517 -14.88 -31.47 -10.24
N THR A 518 -13.67 -31.89 -10.64
CA THR A 518 -12.49 -31.82 -9.79
C THR A 518 -12.04 -30.38 -9.56
N PHE A 519 -12.02 -29.54 -10.60
CA PHE A 519 -11.73 -28.10 -10.40
C PHE A 519 -12.80 -27.42 -9.56
N ARG A 520 -14.07 -27.72 -9.80
CA ARG A 520 -15.21 -27.18 -9.03
C ARG A 520 -15.04 -27.50 -7.55
N LEU A 521 -14.74 -28.76 -7.25
CA LEU A 521 -14.49 -29.21 -5.89
C LEU A 521 -13.29 -28.49 -5.27
N SER A 522 -12.16 -28.38 -5.99
CA SER A 522 -10.96 -27.68 -5.50
C SER A 522 -11.22 -26.20 -5.22
N PHE A 523 -11.91 -25.48 -6.11
CA PHE A 523 -12.27 -24.07 -5.89
C PHE A 523 -13.27 -23.89 -4.75
N ALA A 524 -14.24 -24.80 -4.60
CA ALA A 524 -15.18 -24.80 -3.48
C ALA A 524 -14.46 -25.05 -2.14
N GLN A 525 -13.52 -26.00 -2.11
CA GLN A 525 -12.67 -26.27 -0.94
C GLN A 525 -11.78 -25.08 -0.59
N LEU A 526 -11.14 -24.45 -1.59
CA LEU A 526 -10.35 -23.24 -1.41
C LEU A 526 -11.19 -22.07 -0.86
N ALA A 527 -12.40 -21.86 -1.39
CA ALA A 527 -13.32 -20.84 -0.90
C ALA A 527 -13.79 -21.12 0.53
N ALA A 528 -14.13 -22.38 0.84
CA ALA A 528 -14.51 -22.80 2.18
C ALA A 528 -13.35 -22.64 3.18
N CYS A 529 -12.12 -22.97 2.77
CA CYS A 529 -10.94 -22.74 3.59
C CYS A 529 -10.69 -21.25 3.80
N CYS A 530 -10.79 -20.42 2.76
CA CYS A 530 -10.70 -18.96 2.90
C CYS A 530 -11.72 -18.42 3.93
N ALA A 531 -12.95 -18.92 3.91
CA ALA A 531 -13.96 -18.54 4.91
C ALA A 531 -13.52 -18.94 6.33
N ARG A 532 -13.07 -20.19 6.52
CA ARG A 532 -12.59 -20.68 7.82
C ARG A 532 -11.35 -19.92 8.31
N VAL A 533 -10.37 -19.68 7.44
CA VAL A 533 -9.16 -18.90 7.76
C VAL A 533 -9.53 -17.48 8.17
N ALA A 534 -10.45 -16.84 7.45
CA ALA A 534 -10.91 -15.52 7.81
C ALA A 534 -11.62 -15.49 9.17
N ASP A 535 -12.51 -16.46 9.43
CA ASP A 535 -13.17 -16.60 10.72
C ASP A 535 -12.16 -16.81 11.85
N ALA A 536 -11.10 -17.57 11.58
CA ALA A 536 -10.08 -17.87 12.55
C ALA A 536 -9.09 -16.71 12.79
N ILE A 537 -8.83 -15.85 11.78
CA ILE A 537 -8.13 -14.57 11.93
C ILE A 537 -8.98 -13.58 12.77
N GLU A 538 -10.30 -13.57 12.57
CA GLU A 538 -11.23 -12.70 13.29
C GLU A 538 -11.51 -13.21 14.72
N TYR A 539 -11.43 -14.52 14.94
CA TYR A 539 -11.71 -15.15 16.22
C TYR A 539 -10.76 -14.63 17.30
N LYS A 540 -11.34 -14.08 18.37
CA LYS A 540 -10.62 -13.41 19.46
C LYS A 540 -10.07 -14.37 20.50
N GLY A 541 -10.52 -15.63 20.51
CA GLY A 541 -10.06 -16.63 21.47
C GLY A 541 -8.80 -17.35 20.99
N VAL A 542 -8.07 -17.95 21.93
CA VAL A 542 -7.04 -18.92 21.61
C VAL A 542 -7.74 -20.17 21.07
N LEU A 543 -7.79 -20.32 19.76
CA LEU A 543 -8.06 -21.62 19.15
C LEU A 543 -6.93 -22.57 19.55
N SER A 544 -7.28 -23.79 19.96
CA SER A 544 -6.29 -24.80 20.35
C SER A 544 -5.39 -25.12 19.15
N GLU A 545 -4.10 -25.41 19.37
CA GLU A 545 -3.16 -25.78 18.29
C GLU A 545 -3.70 -26.95 17.46
N ALA A 546 -4.41 -27.89 18.10
CA ALA A 546 -5.09 -29.00 17.43
C ALA A 546 -6.20 -28.55 16.47
N THR A 547 -6.91 -27.46 16.76
CA THR A 547 -7.97 -26.93 15.88
C THR A 547 -7.39 -26.30 14.59
N TRP A 548 -6.15 -25.82 14.65
CA TRP A 548 -5.47 -25.23 13.48
C TRP A 548 -4.82 -26.28 12.59
N VAL A 549 -4.12 -27.25 13.19
CA VAL A 549 -3.44 -28.33 12.44
C VAL A 549 -4.46 -29.22 11.73
N ALA A 550 -5.68 -29.33 12.25
CA ALA A 550 -6.75 -30.15 11.69
C ALA A 550 -7.63 -29.47 10.63
N MET A 551 -7.35 -28.24 10.18
CA MET A 551 -8.30 -27.53 9.31
C MET A 551 -8.40 -28.12 7.90
N TYR A 552 -7.28 -28.35 7.22
CA TYR A 552 -7.19 -28.98 5.89
C TYR A 552 -5.84 -29.67 5.60
N GLY A 553 -4.89 -29.72 6.56
CA GLY A 553 -3.48 -30.08 6.31
C GLY A 553 -3.26 -31.31 5.41
N GLU A 554 -3.83 -32.46 5.76
CA GLU A 554 -3.77 -33.68 4.93
C GLU A 554 -4.70 -33.64 3.71
N GLU A 555 -5.79 -32.86 3.78
CA GLU A 555 -6.76 -32.71 2.70
C GLU A 555 -6.17 -31.98 1.50
N TRP A 556 -5.19 -31.07 1.67
CA TRP A 556 -4.50 -30.46 0.53
C TRP A 556 -3.67 -31.46 -0.26
N GLY A 557 -3.00 -32.38 0.44
CA GLY A 557 -2.29 -33.49 -0.20
C GLY A 557 -3.25 -34.39 -0.97
N ALA A 558 -4.40 -34.71 -0.39
CA ALA A 558 -5.43 -35.50 -1.05
C ALA A 558 -6.07 -34.77 -2.26
N ALA A 559 -6.37 -33.48 -2.15
CA ALA A 559 -6.91 -32.67 -3.24
C ALA A 559 -5.89 -32.54 -4.39
N HIS A 560 -4.60 -32.42 -4.06
CA HIS A 560 -3.50 -32.39 -5.01
C HIS A 560 -3.35 -33.74 -5.72
N ALA A 561 -3.31 -34.85 -4.96
CA ALA A 561 -3.24 -36.20 -5.51
C ALA A 561 -4.45 -36.53 -6.40
N ARG A 562 -5.65 -36.08 -6.03
CA ARG A 562 -6.85 -36.27 -6.85
C ARG A 562 -6.83 -35.44 -8.13
N LEU A 563 -6.37 -34.18 -8.05
CA LEU A 563 -6.18 -33.34 -9.23
C LEU A 563 -5.14 -33.95 -10.17
N GLN A 564 -4.07 -34.53 -9.62
CA GLN A 564 -3.04 -35.26 -10.34
C GLN A 564 -3.59 -36.49 -11.04
N GLU A 565 -4.34 -37.33 -10.32
CA GLU A 565 -4.94 -38.56 -10.85
C GLU A 565 -5.85 -38.25 -12.02
N VAL A 566 -6.82 -37.35 -11.83
CA VAL A 566 -7.78 -36.94 -12.87
C VAL A 566 -7.07 -36.33 -14.08
N MET A 567 -5.99 -35.58 -13.85
CA MET A 567 -5.17 -35.06 -14.93
C MET A 567 -4.46 -36.19 -15.69
N ASN A 568 -3.81 -37.12 -14.99
CA ASN A 568 -3.12 -38.23 -15.61
C ASN A 568 -4.10 -39.07 -16.45
N THR A 569 -5.30 -39.34 -15.93
CA THR A 569 -6.35 -40.03 -16.68
C THR A 569 -6.81 -39.22 -17.90
N ALA A 570 -7.04 -37.92 -17.76
CA ALA A 570 -7.45 -37.06 -18.88
C ALA A 570 -6.37 -36.99 -19.97
N ILE A 571 -5.10 -36.84 -19.58
CA ILE A 571 -3.96 -36.81 -20.49
C ILE A 571 -3.83 -38.15 -21.22
N GLN A 572 -3.90 -39.26 -20.49
CA GLN A 572 -3.86 -40.60 -21.08
C GLN A 572 -5.04 -40.81 -22.04
N GLY A 573 -6.25 -40.41 -21.66
CA GLY A 573 -7.44 -40.50 -22.51
C GLY A 573 -7.29 -39.68 -23.80
N TYR A 574 -6.72 -38.49 -23.72
CA TYR A 574 -6.36 -37.70 -24.90
C TYR A 574 -5.35 -38.42 -25.79
N TRP A 575 -4.29 -38.99 -25.22
CA TRP A 575 -3.25 -39.66 -26.00
C TRP A 575 -3.71 -40.97 -26.63
N GLN A 576 -4.52 -41.75 -25.92
CA GLN A 576 -5.14 -42.95 -26.47
C GLN A 576 -6.01 -42.59 -27.66
N ARG A 577 -6.87 -41.57 -27.51
CA ARG A 577 -7.69 -41.07 -28.61
C ARG A 577 -6.83 -40.58 -29.77
N PHE A 578 -5.78 -39.83 -29.50
CA PHE A 578 -4.85 -39.34 -30.51
C PHE A 578 -4.19 -40.50 -31.28
N GLN A 579 -3.78 -41.56 -30.58
CA GLN A 579 -3.23 -42.78 -31.19
C GLN A 579 -4.27 -43.53 -32.02
N GLU A 580 -5.50 -43.66 -31.51
CA GLU A 580 -6.62 -44.27 -32.23
C GLU A 580 -6.93 -43.50 -33.52
N GLU A 581 -7.07 -42.18 -33.46
CA GLU A 581 -7.32 -41.33 -34.63
C GLU A 581 -6.17 -41.41 -35.65
N ALA A 582 -4.92 -41.41 -35.18
CA ALA A 582 -3.75 -41.59 -36.03
C ALA A 582 -3.73 -42.97 -36.71
N SER A 583 -4.13 -44.03 -36.00
CA SER A 583 -4.18 -45.40 -36.53
C SER A 583 -5.25 -45.58 -37.61
N LEU A 584 -6.35 -44.83 -37.51
CA LEU A 584 -7.45 -44.87 -38.47
C LEU A 584 -7.15 -44.10 -39.78
N GLY A 585 -5.96 -43.51 -39.91
CA GLY A 585 -5.60 -42.69 -41.06
C GLY A 585 -6.46 -41.43 -41.22
N VAL A 586 -7.31 -41.12 -40.23
CA VAL A 586 -7.99 -39.84 -40.14
C VAL A 586 -6.87 -38.82 -40.03
N PRO A 587 -6.78 -37.81 -40.91
CA PRO A 587 -5.83 -36.73 -40.72
C PRO A 587 -6.14 -36.15 -39.35
N ALA A 588 -5.31 -36.50 -38.35
CA ALA A 588 -5.66 -36.37 -36.95
C ALA A 588 -6.16 -34.95 -36.74
N ALA A 589 -7.48 -34.75 -36.65
CA ALA A 589 -8.05 -33.42 -36.66
C ALA A 589 -7.42 -32.74 -35.45
N VAL A 590 -6.59 -31.73 -35.74
CA VAL A 590 -5.49 -31.23 -34.91
C VAL A 590 -6.04 -30.43 -33.70
N ALA A 591 -7.34 -30.59 -33.44
CA ALA A 591 -8.29 -29.57 -33.07
C ALA A 591 -8.60 -29.43 -31.58
N PRO A 592 -7.79 -29.99 -30.65
CA PRO A 592 -7.85 -29.40 -29.32
C PRO A 592 -6.50 -29.12 -28.69
N ALA A 593 -5.45 -28.87 -29.48
CA ALA A 593 -4.21 -28.37 -28.90
C ALA A 593 -4.48 -27.16 -28.00
N ILE A 594 -5.33 -26.22 -28.43
CA ILE A 594 -5.71 -25.04 -27.64
C ILE A 594 -6.39 -25.42 -26.31
N GLN A 595 -7.32 -26.37 -26.33
CA GLN A 595 -8.03 -26.83 -25.12
C GLN A 595 -7.09 -27.54 -24.16
N ILE A 596 -6.18 -28.38 -24.66
CA ILE A 596 -5.16 -29.05 -23.86
C ILE A 596 -4.18 -28.05 -23.26
N ARG A 597 -3.70 -27.05 -24.03
CA ARG A 597 -2.83 -26.00 -23.47
C ARG A 597 -3.56 -25.25 -22.37
N SER A 598 -4.83 -24.92 -22.60
CA SER A 598 -5.65 -24.15 -21.65
C SER A 598 -5.93 -24.96 -20.38
N LEU A 599 -6.26 -26.24 -20.51
CA LEU A 599 -6.49 -27.16 -19.40
C LEU A 599 -5.20 -27.34 -18.59
N ALA A 600 -4.10 -27.67 -19.23
CA ALA A 600 -2.81 -27.84 -18.56
C ALA A 600 -2.32 -26.59 -17.83
N PHE A 601 -2.50 -25.44 -18.48
CA PHE A 601 -2.20 -24.15 -17.90
C PHE A 601 -3.10 -23.87 -16.69
N LEU A 602 -4.40 -24.15 -16.79
CA LEU A 602 -5.35 -24.04 -15.67
C LEU A 602 -4.96 -24.96 -14.51
N ILE A 603 -4.55 -26.20 -14.77
CA ILE A 603 -4.10 -27.14 -13.73
C ILE A 603 -2.88 -26.60 -13.01
N SER A 604 -1.88 -26.13 -13.76
CA SER A 604 -0.67 -25.55 -13.19
C SER A 604 -0.98 -24.36 -12.29
N LEU A 605 -1.95 -23.52 -12.68
CA LEU A 605 -2.41 -22.40 -11.85
C LEU A 605 -3.19 -22.85 -10.62
N VAL A 606 -4.11 -23.80 -10.76
CA VAL A 606 -4.90 -24.34 -9.62
C VAL A 606 -3.98 -25.01 -8.61
N ARG A 607 -2.97 -25.75 -9.09
CA ARG A 607 -1.87 -26.28 -8.25
C ARG A 607 -1.17 -25.15 -7.50
N GLY A 608 -0.75 -24.10 -8.21
CA GLY A 608 -0.10 -22.95 -7.60
C GLY A 608 -0.98 -22.23 -6.57
N VAL A 609 -2.30 -22.22 -6.75
CA VAL A 609 -3.27 -21.69 -5.78
C VAL A 609 -3.36 -22.60 -4.55
N LEU A 610 -3.44 -23.92 -4.73
CA LEU A 610 -3.46 -24.91 -3.64
C LEU A 610 -2.17 -24.82 -2.79
N GLU A 611 -0.99 -24.77 -3.43
CA GLU A 611 0.29 -24.62 -2.75
C GLU A 611 0.42 -23.28 -2.02
N ALA A 612 -0.08 -22.18 -2.62
CA ALA A 612 -0.11 -20.88 -1.97
C ALA A 612 -1.06 -20.87 -0.77
N MET A 613 -2.18 -21.60 -0.83
CA MET A 613 -3.11 -21.75 0.29
C MET A 613 -2.49 -22.57 1.43
N ALA A 614 -1.82 -23.68 1.12
CA ALA A 614 -1.07 -24.45 2.10
C ALA A 614 0.04 -23.60 2.76
N GLY A 615 0.74 -22.78 1.97
CA GLY A 615 1.72 -21.82 2.49
C GLY A 615 1.10 -20.75 3.40
N LEU A 616 -0.11 -20.28 3.09
CA LEU A 616 -0.85 -19.35 3.94
C LEU A 616 -1.25 -20.01 5.27
N GLU A 617 -1.75 -21.25 5.25
CA GLU A 617 -2.07 -22.00 6.46
C GLU A 617 -0.83 -22.24 7.33
N ALA A 618 0.30 -22.64 6.73
CA ALA A 618 1.55 -22.82 7.44
C ALA A 618 2.06 -21.52 8.08
N ALA A 619 2.01 -20.40 7.34
CA ALA A 619 2.37 -19.09 7.85
C ALA A 619 1.44 -18.64 8.99
N LEU A 620 0.14 -18.91 8.88
CA LEU A 620 -0.84 -18.59 9.90
C LEU A 620 -0.65 -19.46 11.14
N ALA A 621 -0.41 -20.75 10.99
CA ALA A 621 -0.06 -21.65 12.08
C ALA A 621 1.19 -21.16 12.83
N ALA A 622 2.22 -20.72 12.10
CA ALA A 622 3.43 -20.13 12.69
C ALA A 622 3.14 -18.81 13.43
N ALA A 623 2.26 -17.95 12.89
CA ALA A 623 1.89 -16.68 13.51
C ALA A 623 0.96 -16.81 14.72
N MET A 624 0.12 -17.85 14.72
CA MET A 624 -0.85 -18.14 15.79
C MET A 624 -0.29 -19.06 16.86
N ARG A 625 0.83 -19.75 16.60
CA ARG A 625 1.54 -20.52 17.62
C ARG A 625 1.83 -19.59 18.78
N LYS A 626 1.24 -19.90 19.94
CA LYS A 626 1.59 -19.18 21.16
C LYS A 626 3.11 -19.17 21.24
N PRO A 627 3.76 -18.06 21.62
CA PRO A 627 5.12 -18.12 22.09
C PRO A 627 5.08 -18.99 23.36
N GLY A 628 5.06 -20.31 23.16
CA GLY A 628 5.12 -21.27 24.23
C GLY A 628 6.35 -20.92 25.03
N LYS A 629 6.30 -21.16 26.34
CA LYS A 629 7.53 -21.39 27.10
C LYS A 629 8.32 -22.40 26.28
N ALA A 630 9.28 -21.93 25.47
CA ALA A 630 9.99 -22.80 24.56
C ALA A 630 10.48 -23.97 25.40
N ALA A 631 10.02 -25.16 25.01
CA ALA A 631 10.39 -26.40 25.63
C ALA A 631 11.90 -26.35 25.84
N ALA A 632 12.32 -26.55 27.10
CA ALA A 632 13.60 -27.19 27.32
C ALA A 632 13.55 -28.44 26.46
N GLN A 633 14.25 -28.45 25.32
CA GLN A 633 14.57 -29.70 24.67
C GLN A 633 15.25 -30.55 25.76
N PRO A 634 14.72 -31.73 26.12
CA PRO A 634 15.48 -32.66 26.92
C PRO A 634 16.60 -33.20 26.03
N SER A 635 17.72 -32.47 25.94
CA SER A 635 18.98 -33.03 25.46
C SER A 635 19.54 -33.91 26.58
N SER A 636 18.98 -35.10 26.76
CA SER A 636 19.50 -36.14 27.64
C SER A 636 18.92 -37.51 27.25
N THR A 637 19.31 -38.04 26.10
CA THR A 637 19.53 -39.48 25.99
C THR A 637 20.97 -39.75 26.41
N LYS A 638 21.13 -40.13 27.67
CA LYS A 638 22.36 -40.74 28.20
C LYS A 638 22.46 -42.16 27.61
N PRO A 639 23.63 -42.61 27.13
CA PRO A 639 23.85 -44.02 26.85
C PRO A 639 23.96 -44.77 28.19
N THR A 640 23.29 -45.90 28.33
CA THR A 640 23.54 -46.85 29.42
C THR A 640 23.73 -48.21 28.78
N ASP A 641 24.97 -48.71 28.91
CA ASP A 641 25.35 -50.09 28.63
C ASP A 641 24.50 -51.06 29.45
N LEU A 642 24.05 -52.15 28.83
CA LEU A 642 24.01 -53.51 29.41
C LEU A 642 23.63 -54.52 28.31
N GLN A 643 24.63 -55.34 27.97
CA GLN A 643 24.72 -56.73 27.48
C GLN A 643 23.52 -57.53 26.89
N PRO A 644 23.84 -58.56 26.07
CA PRO A 644 22.89 -59.25 25.18
C PRO A 644 22.25 -60.49 25.81
N SER A 645 21.01 -60.78 25.43
CA SER A 645 20.44 -62.13 25.51
C SER A 645 19.76 -62.49 24.19
N ASN A 646 20.31 -63.53 23.56
CA ASN A 646 19.82 -64.24 22.39
C ASN A 646 18.32 -64.55 22.44
N THR A 647 17.58 -64.29 21.36
CA THR A 647 16.67 -65.30 20.76
C THR A 647 16.29 -64.97 19.31
N LYS A 648 16.88 -65.75 18.41
CA LYS A 648 16.40 -66.29 17.11
C LYS A 648 14.91 -66.05 16.78
N LEU A 649 14.61 -65.48 15.61
CA LEU A 649 13.97 -66.15 14.45
C LEU A 649 13.70 -65.15 13.30
N THR A 650 14.00 -65.64 12.09
CA THR A 650 14.04 -65.04 10.74
C THR A 650 12.72 -64.44 10.21
N PRO A 651 12.80 -63.54 9.21
CA PRO A 651 12.42 -64.00 7.86
C PRO A 651 13.38 -63.55 6.73
N SER A 652 13.30 -64.32 5.65
CA SER A 652 14.12 -64.36 4.44
C SER A 652 14.07 -63.11 3.54
N HIS A 653 15.26 -62.65 3.11
CA HIS A 653 15.52 -61.89 1.89
C HIS A 653 15.75 -62.84 0.69
N PRO A 654 15.62 -62.32 -0.55
CA PRO A 654 16.81 -62.09 -1.40
C PRO A 654 16.91 -60.60 -1.78
N ALA A 655 18.06 -59.93 -1.61
CA ALA A 655 19.24 -59.86 -2.49
C ALA A 655 18.89 -59.28 -3.88
N ALA A 656 19.53 -58.25 -4.45
CA ALA A 656 20.80 -57.53 -4.27
C ALA A 656 20.65 -56.14 -4.98
N GLY A 657 21.45 -55.10 -4.81
CA GLY A 657 22.67 -54.82 -4.05
C GLY A 657 23.20 -53.44 -4.45
N ALA A 658 24.00 -52.83 -3.56
CA ALA A 658 25.01 -51.76 -3.77
C ALA A 658 24.57 -50.43 -4.41
N ASP A 659 25.05 -49.25 -4.09
CA ASP A 659 26.00 -48.66 -3.13
C ASP A 659 25.76 -47.14 -3.31
N MET A 660 25.84 -46.31 -2.27
CA MET A 660 26.38 -44.93 -2.36
C MET A 660 26.27 -44.17 -1.03
N ASP A 661 27.44 -43.70 -0.62
CA ASP A 661 27.72 -42.82 0.51
C ASP A 661 26.97 -41.49 0.44
N ASN A 662 26.53 -41.02 1.61
CA ASN A 662 25.87 -39.75 1.80
C ASN A 662 26.60 -38.94 2.89
N PRO A 663 27.17 -37.76 2.58
CA PRO A 663 27.46 -36.77 3.61
C PRO A 663 26.48 -35.59 3.52
N MET A 664 25.51 -35.55 4.44
CA MET A 664 24.77 -34.34 4.79
C MET A 664 25.70 -33.37 5.51
N SER A 665 25.95 -32.19 4.92
CA SER A 665 26.51 -31.04 5.62
C SER A 665 25.49 -29.90 5.69
N ALA A 666 25.31 -29.39 6.91
CA ALA A 666 24.37 -28.33 7.25
C ALA A 666 24.95 -26.95 6.88
N VAL A 667 24.27 -26.22 6.00
CA VAL A 667 24.58 -24.81 5.71
C VAL A 667 23.78 -23.91 6.64
N LYS A 668 24.52 -23.19 7.50
CA LYS A 668 24.03 -22.14 8.38
C LYS A 668 24.05 -20.80 7.61
N VAL A 669 22.89 -20.27 7.25
CA VAL A 669 22.75 -18.95 6.60
C VAL A 669 22.64 -17.87 7.68
N GLU A 670 23.71 -17.08 7.85
CA GLU A 670 23.70 -15.80 8.57
C GLU A 670 23.34 -14.67 7.59
N ALA A 671 22.28 -13.93 7.92
CA ALA A 671 21.77 -12.82 7.11
C ALA A 671 22.55 -11.53 7.40
N LEU A 672 23.43 -11.13 6.47
CA LEU A 672 23.94 -9.78 6.29
C LEU A 672 24.36 -9.63 4.82
N GLY A 673 23.68 -8.77 4.07
CA GLY A 673 23.99 -8.52 2.66
C GLY A 673 23.01 -7.54 2.03
N GLN A 674 23.28 -6.24 2.18
CA GLN A 674 22.75 -5.20 1.31
C GLN A 674 23.89 -4.87 0.35
N GLU A 675 23.98 -5.62 -0.75
CA GLU A 675 24.88 -5.29 -1.86
C GLU A 675 24.17 -4.36 -2.84
N ASP A 676 24.83 -3.24 -3.12
CA ASP A 676 24.45 -2.28 -4.14
C ASP A 676 24.71 -2.92 -5.52
N VAL A 677 23.63 -3.15 -6.27
CA VAL A 677 23.70 -3.54 -7.68
C VAL A 677 24.21 -2.35 -8.47
N HIS A 678 25.46 -2.42 -8.92
CA HIS A 678 26.00 -1.51 -9.92
C HIS A 678 25.21 -1.66 -11.24
N ASP A 679 24.69 -0.54 -11.74
CA ASP A 679 24.14 -0.43 -13.08
C ASP A 679 25.21 -0.82 -14.11
N VAL A 680 24.96 -1.89 -14.87
CA VAL A 680 25.71 -2.20 -16.09
C VAL A 680 25.29 -1.19 -17.14
N GLU A 681 26.15 -0.19 -17.35
CA GLU A 681 26.02 0.84 -18.37
C GLU A 681 26.12 0.17 -19.76
N ALA A 682 25.04 0.26 -20.54
CA ALA A 682 25.03 -0.19 -21.93
C ALA A 682 25.99 0.68 -22.76
N PRO A 683 26.84 0.10 -23.63
CA PRO A 683 27.76 0.88 -24.46
C PRO A 683 26.99 1.77 -25.45
N SER A 684 27.35 3.05 -25.53
CA SER A 684 26.79 3.98 -26.50
C SER A 684 27.22 3.60 -27.93
N PRO A 685 26.36 3.73 -28.95
CA PRO A 685 26.77 3.51 -30.33
C PRO A 685 27.63 4.69 -30.78
N LYS A 686 28.90 4.43 -31.06
CA LYS A 686 29.73 5.35 -31.85
C LYS A 686 29.39 5.14 -33.32
N GLU A 687 28.98 6.22 -33.98
CA GLU A 687 29.03 6.36 -35.42
C GLU A 687 30.42 5.95 -35.92
N GLN A 688 30.48 5.01 -36.86
CA GLN A 688 31.61 4.89 -37.78
C GLN A 688 31.13 4.34 -39.11
N SER A 689 31.44 5.14 -40.12
CA SER A 689 31.17 5.03 -41.53
C SER A 689 31.73 3.77 -42.16
N PHE A 690 30.91 3.21 -43.03
CA PHE A 690 31.20 2.15 -43.99
C PHE A 690 32.18 2.67 -45.07
N VAL A 691 33.37 2.07 -45.17
CA VAL A 691 34.23 2.02 -46.39
C VAL A 691 34.94 0.66 -46.43
N ASP A 692 35.00 0.13 -47.64
CA ASP A 692 35.41 -1.20 -48.10
C ASP A 692 36.80 -1.72 -47.69
N GLY A 693 36.99 -3.03 -47.83
CA GLY A 693 38.26 -3.57 -48.32
C GLY A 693 38.83 -4.79 -47.58
N ASN A 694 38.57 -5.97 -48.17
CA ASN A 694 39.54 -7.01 -48.52
C ASN A 694 40.58 -7.60 -47.54
N ASP A 695 40.66 -8.93 -47.68
CA ASP A 695 41.83 -9.81 -47.63
C ASP A 695 42.41 -10.31 -46.29
N ALA A 696 42.24 -11.63 -46.14
CA ALA A 696 43.26 -12.66 -45.90
C ALA A 696 44.26 -12.51 -44.74
N GLY A 697 44.38 -13.61 -43.96
CA GLY A 697 45.69 -14.09 -43.53
C GLY A 697 45.87 -14.39 -42.04
N ALA A 698 46.03 -15.70 -41.77
CA ALA A 698 47.02 -16.30 -40.87
C ALA A 698 46.99 -16.02 -39.35
N ALA A 699 46.72 -17.11 -38.63
CA ALA A 699 47.47 -17.67 -37.49
C ALA A 699 48.33 -16.75 -36.61
N GLU A 700 48.10 -16.78 -35.29
CA GLU A 700 49.12 -17.23 -34.35
C GLU A 700 48.59 -17.54 -32.94
N SER A 701 49.24 -18.52 -32.33
CA SER A 701 49.05 -19.11 -31.02
C SER A 701 49.59 -18.25 -29.86
N GLY A 702 49.03 -18.35 -28.66
CA GLY A 702 49.72 -17.86 -27.44
C GLY A 702 48.97 -17.94 -26.12
N LYS A 703 49.14 -19.06 -25.40
CA LYS A 703 49.14 -19.32 -23.92
C LYS A 703 48.34 -18.43 -22.95
N PRO A 704 47.52 -19.01 -22.03
CA PRO A 704 47.06 -18.34 -20.83
C PRO A 704 48.06 -18.49 -19.66
N VAL A 705 48.39 -17.37 -19.01
CA VAL A 705 49.14 -17.29 -17.76
C VAL A 705 48.18 -17.45 -16.58
N GLY A 706 48.34 -18.53 -15.82
CA GLY A 706 47.67 -18.75 -14.54
C GLY A 706 48.41 -18.05 -13.39
N GLY A 707 47.72 -17.20 -12.65
CA GLY A 707 48.20 -16.56 -11.43
C GLY A 707 47.33 -16.92 -10.23
N THR A 708 47.81 -17.86 -9.43
CA THR A 708 47.21 -18.29 -8.15
C THR A 708 47.63 -17.31 -7.05
N ILE A 709 46.67 -16.60 -6.43
CA ILE A 709 46.91 -15.77 -5.24
C ILE A 709 46.46 -16.55 -4.00
N THR A 710 47.42 -16.89 -3.14
CA THR A 710 47.23 -17.46 -1.81
C THR A 710 47.05 -16.34 -0.78
N VAL A 711 46.02 -16.46 0.08
CA VAL A 711 45.78 -15.60 1.25
C VAL A 711 45.94 -16.47 2.51
N PRO A 712 46.69 -16.02 3.54
CA PRO A 712 47.02 -16.87 4.70
C PRO A 712 45.85 -17.02 5.68
N ALA A 713 45.63 -18.27 6.11
CA ALA A 713 44.67 -18.66 7.12
C ALA A 713 45.10 -18.21 8.52
N LYS A 714 44.19 -17.53 9.24
CA LYS A 714 44.34 -17.14 10.65
C LYS A 714 43.54 -18.10 11.52
N ALA A 715 44.21 -18.71 12.50
CA ALA A 715 43.69 -19.75 13.40
C ALA A 715 42.48 -19.30 14.24
N PRO A 716 41.49 -20.19 14.52
CA PRO A 716 40.41 -19.90 15.45
C PRO A 716 40.85 -20.23 16.89
N GLY A 717 40.81 -19.20 17.75
CA GLY A 717 41.04 -19.31 19.18
C GLY A 717 39.92 -20.06 19.91
N SER A 718 40.33 -20.80 20.94
CA SER A 718 39.51 -21.58 21.87
C SER A 718 38.49 -20.71 22.62
N GLY A 719 37.21 -20.86 22.28
CA GLY A 719 36.09 -20.27 23.02
C GLY A 719 35.72 -21.10 24.24
N GLY A 720 36.12 -20.64 25.43
CA GLY A 720 35.67 -21.18 26.72
C GLY A 720 34.16 -21.06 26.88
N LYS A 721 33.51 -22.17 27.23
CA LYS A 721 32.06 -22.23 27.54
C LYS A 721 31.77 -21.49 28.85
N GLN A 722 31.42 -20.21 28.77
CA GLN A 722 30.77 -19.51 29.89
C GLN A 722 29.30 -19.97 29.98
N MET A 723 28.98 -20.70 31.06
CA MET A 723 27.60 -20.97 31.48
C MET A 723 26.88 -19.64 31.75
N ARG A 724 26.10 -19.17 30.79
CA ARG A 724 25.17 -18.05 30.98
C ARG A 724 23.98 -18.53 31.81
N LYS A 725 24.01 -18.27 33.12
CA LYS A 725 22.84 -18.39 34.01
C LYS A 725 21.70 -17.55 33.43
N LYS A 726 20.53 -18.16 33.23
CA LYS A 726 19.33 -17.44 32.77
C LYS A 726 18.98 -16.34 33.79
N PRO A 727 18.67 -15.13 33.33
CA PRO A 727 18.27 -14.09 34.25
C PRO A 727 16.86 -14.40 34.82
N PRO A 728 16.56 -13.97 36.05
CA PRO A 728 15.29 -14.25 36.70
C PRO A 728 14.12 -13.67 35.90
N ARG A 729 12.93 -14.27 35.99
CA ARG A 729 11.68 -13.84 35.32
C ARG A 729 11.40 -12.32 35.29
N PRO A 730 11.67 -11.51 36.34
CA PRO A 730 11.56 -10.05 36.25
C PRO A 730 12.44 -9.43 35.16
N LEU A 731 13.60 -10.01 34.85
CA LEU A 731 14.50 -9.50 33.81
C LEU A 731 13.99 -9.81 32.39
N GLN A 732 13.23 -10.88 32.19
CA GLN A 732 12.57 -11.13 30.90
C GLN A 732 11.44 -10.14 30.67
N LEU A 733 10.62 -9.87 31.70
CA LEU A 733 9.63 -8.80 31.63
C LEU A 733 10.30 -7.45 31.36
N LEU A 734 11.42 -7.18 32.04
CA LEU A 734 12.25 -5.99 31.81
C LEU A 734 12.79 -5.95 30.38
N MET A 735 13.25 -7.06 29.79
CA MET A 735 13.73 -7.10 28.41
C MET A 735 12.60 -6.89 27.39
N TYR A 736 11.39 -7.42 27.64
CA TYR A 736 10.21 -7.11 26.83
C TYR A 736 9.80 -5.63 26.97
N CYS A 737 9.86 -5.07 28.18
CA CYS A 737 9.66 -3.64 28.42
C CYS A 737 10.75 -2.79 27.76
N ILE A 738 12.02 -3.21 27.76
CA ILE A 738 13.13 -2.54 27.08
C ILE A 738 12.98 -2.61 25.56
N GLY A 739 12.56 -3.76 25.01
CA GLY A 739 12.24 -3.90 23.59
C GLY A 739 11.09 -2.97 23.17
N PHE A 740 10.04 -2.89 23.99
CA PHE A 740 8.93 -1.95 23.82
C PHE A 740 9.35 -0.50 23.98
N LEU A 741 10.32 -0.20 24.86
CA LEU A 741 10.85 1.15 25.07
C LEU A 741 11.86 1.55 24.00
N LYS A 742 12.56 0.62 23.36
CA LYS A 742 13.67 0.91 22.42
C LYS A 742 13.23 1.75 21.23
N LEU A 743 12.09 1.43 20.61
CA LEU A 743 11.56 2.21 19.49
C LEU A 743 11.11 3.63 19.89
N PRO A 744 10.23 3.83 20.89
CA PRO A 744 9.86 5.17 21.34
C PRO A 744 11.05 5.93 21.92
N LEU A 745 12.00 5.27 22.59
CA LEU A 745 13.23 5.90 23.06
C LEU A 745 14.12 6.34 21.89
N MET A 746 14.29 5.52 20.86
CA MET A 746 15.03 5.93 19.65
C MET A 746 14.34 7.08 18.90
N LEU A 747 13.00 7.11 18.88
CA LEU A 747 12.22 8.20 18.30
C LEU A 747 12.33 9.48 19.14
N VAL A 748 12.26 9.38 20.47
CA VAL A 748 12.45 10.49 21.41
C VAL A 748 13.87 11.06 21.32
N LEU A 749 14.88 10.19 21.21
CA LEU A 749 16.27 10.60 21.01
C LEU A 749 16.55 11.11 19.59
N GLY A 750 15.59 10.96 18.66
CA GLY A 750 15.74 11.42 17.28
C GLY A 750 16.92 10.78 16.52
N LEU A 751 17.35 9.58 16.93
CA LEU A 751 18.50 8.90 16.30
C LEU A 751 18.25 8.51 14.84
N PRO A 752 17.06 7.97 14.45
CA PRO A 752 16.78 7.67 13.05
C PRO A 752 16.86 8.89 12.11
N PRO A 753 16.23 10.06 12.41
CA PRO A 753 16.37 11.23 11.55
C PRO A 753 17.80 11.77 11.56
N LEU A 754 18.52 11.77 12.69
CA LEU A 754 19.92 12.21 12.74
C LEU A 754 20.84 11.35 11.87
N LYS A 755 20.73 10.01 11.96
CA LYS A 755 21.49 9.08 11.10
C LYS A 755 21.23 9.36 9.62
N ARG A 756 20.01 9.76 9.27
CA ARG A 756 19.64 10.05 7.89
C ARG A 756 20.09 11.41 7.40
N VAL A 757 19.98 12.45 8.23
CA VAL A 757 20.59 13.75 7.93
C VAL A 757 22.07 13.54 7.65
N PHE A 758 22.74 12.73 8.48
CA PHE A 758 24.13 12.37 8.28
C PHE A 758 24.34 11.60 6.97
N GLN A 759 23.47 10.63 6.61
CA GLN A 759 23.57 9.93 5.33
C GLN A 759 23.33 10.83 4.12
N VAL A 760 22.33 11.72 4.15
CA VAL A 760 22.05 12.69 3.09
C VAL A 760 23.21 13.67 2.95
N PHE A 761 23.74 14.14 4.08
CA PHE A 761 24.92 15.00 4.12
C PHE A 761 26.15 14.29 3.56
N LEU A 762 26.45 13.06 3.99
CA LEU A 762 27.56 12.27 3.47
C LEU A 762 27.42 11.97 1.97
N ARG A 763 26.21 11.68 1.49
CA ARG A 763 25.93 11.52 0.06
C ARG A 763 26.20 12.81 -0.70
N ALA A 764 25.72 13.96 -0.19
CA ALA A 764 26.00 15.26 -0.78
C ALA A 764 27.50 15.57 -0.78
N CYS A 765 28.21 15.30 0.32
CA CYS A 765 29.64 15.47 0.44
C CYS A 765 30.43 14.60 -0.56
N GLY A 766 30.05 13.33 -0.70
CA GLY A 766 30.65 12.42 -1.70
C GLY A 766 30.36 12.83 -3.14
N GLY A 767 29.30 13.61 -3.39
CA GLY A 767 29.00 14.18 -4.69
C GLY A 767 29.97 15.26 -5.14
N PHE A 768 30.60 16.00 -4.22
CA PHE A 768 31.53 17.07 -4.57
C PHE A 768 32.83 16.56 -5.20
N THR A 769 33.10 15.25 -5.16
CA THR A 769 34.30 14.68 -5.79
C THR A 769 34.18 14.62 -7.32
N SER A 770 32.99 14.75 -7.90
CA SER A 770 32.80 14.74 -9.36
C SER A 770 31.60 15.60 -9.80
N LYS A 771 31.80 16.42 -10.85
CA LYS A 771 30.72 17.22 -11.46
C LYS A 771 29.52 16.38 -11.91
N SER A 772 29.75 15.17 -12.42
CA SER A 772 28.67 14.28 -12.87
C SER A 772 27.86 13.73 -11.69
N LYS A 773 28.52 13.35 -10.59
CA LYS A 773 27.87 12.91 -9.35
C LYS A 773 27.10 14.05 -8.70
N LEU A 774 27.67 15.24 -8.64
CA LEU A 774 26.99 16.44 -8.13
C LEU A 774 25.74 16.76 -8.96
N LEU A 775 25.82 16.74 -10.29
CA LEU A 775 24.66 16.91 -11.16
C LEU A 775 23.62 15.80 -10.96
N GLY A 776 24.05 14.57 -10.70
CA GLY A 776 23.17 13.45 -10.33
C GLY A 776 22.41 13.71 -9.03
N ILE A 777 23.10 14.19 -7.99
CA ILE A 777 22.50 14.53 -6.70
C ILE A 777 21.55 15.73 -6.82
N ILE A 778 21.92 16.76 -7.60
CA ILE A 778 21.04 17.92 -7.86
C ILE A 778 19.82 17.51 -8.69
N ARG A 779 19.94 16.46 -9.52
CA ARG A 779 18.81 15.86 -10.25
C ARG A 779 17.95 14.94 -9.38
N ASP A 780 18.43 14.54 -8.21
CA ASP A 780 17.64 13.77 -7.26
C ASP A 780 16.46 14.61 -6.75
N ARG A 781 15.27 14.06 -6.88
CA ARG A 781 14.01 14.74 -6.57
C ARG A 781 13.87 15.03 -5.09
N GLU A 782 14.42 14.16 -4.25
CA GLU A 782 14.41 14.36 -2.80
C GLU A 782 15.24 15.57 -2.41
N VAL A 783 16.44 15.69 -2.98
CA VAL A 783 17.33 16.83 -2.77
C VAL A 783 16.71 18.11 -3.32
N GLN A 784 16.14 18.07 -4.52
CA GLN A 784 15.41 19.22 -5.08
C GLN A 784 14.27 19.67 -4.17
N PHE A 785 13.47 18.74 -3.66
CA PHE A 785 12.41 19.08 -2.71
C PHE A 785 12.95 19.70 -1.42
N GLY A 786 14.00 19.11 -0.83
CA GLY A 786 14.66 19.63 0.35
C GLY A 786 15.19 21.06 0.15
N LEU A 787 15.86 21.32 -0.97
CA LEU A 787 16.38 22.64 -1.32
C LEU A 787 15.27 23.68 -1.54
N LYS A 788 14.17 23.32 -2.20
CA LYS A 788 13.02 24.21 -2.37
C LYS A 788 12.34 24.56 -1.05
N LEU A 789 12.12 23.54 -0.22
CA LEU A 789 11.52 23.71 1.08
C LEU A 789 12.41 24.58 1.97
N TRP A 790 13.72 24.32 1.97
CA TRP A 790 14.71 25.15 2.65
C TRP A 790 14.64 26.59 2.19
N PHE A 791 14.73 26.83 0.88
CA PHE A 791 14.66 28.17 0.30
C PHE A 791 13.38 28.88 0.73
N CYS A 792 12.22 28.23 0.59
CA CYS A 792 10.94 28.80 0.96
C CYS A 792 10.86 29.14 2.46
N CYS A 793 11.25 28.21 3.34
CA CYS A 793 11.24 28.42 4.79
C CYS A 793 12.25 29.50 5.21
N ALA A 794 13.45 29.50 4.63
CA ALA A 794 14.50 30.47 4.92
C ALA A 794 14.08 31.88 4.50
N THR A 795 13.54 32.06 3.29
CA THR A 795 13.05 33.36 2.83
C THR A 795 11.94 33.91 3.71
N VAL A 796 10.96 33.08 4.08
CA VAL A 796 9.88 33.52 4.99
C VAL A 796 10.44 33.83 6.37
N LEU A 797 11.31 32.99 6.94
CA LEU A 797 11.89 33.19 8.27
C LEU A 797 12.72 34.48 8.33
N VAL A 798 13.63 34.69 7.36
CA VAL A 798 14.45 35.89 7.25
C VAL A 798 13.58 37.13 7.06
N GLY A 799 12.57 37.06 6.18
CA GLY A 799 11.62 38.14 5.98
C GLY A 799 10.88 38.52 7.26
N VAL A 800 10.45 37.52 8.05
CA VAL A 800 9.80 37.75 9.34
C VAL A 800 10.75 38.40 10.35
N ILE A 801 12.00 37.94 10.46
CA ILE A 801 13.01 38.51 11.35
C ILE A 801 13.26 39.99 11.00
N ILE A 802 13.50 40.29 9.72
CA ILE A 802 13.75 41.66 9.23
C ILE A 802 12.53 42.55 9.52
N ILE A 803 11.33 42.12 9.13
CA ILE A 803 10.11 42.90 9.34
C ILE A 803 9.86 43.19 10.82
N GLN A 804 10.07 42.22 11.72
CA GLN A 804 9.86 42.41 13.16
C GLN A 804 10.95 43.27 13.82
N GLN A 805 12.14 43.33 13.22
CA GLN A 805 13.21 44.20 13.66
C GLN A 805 12.95 45.65 13.24
N ASP A 806 12.64 45.88 11.97
CA ASP A 806 12.46 47.23 11.40
C ASP A 806 11.12 47.85 11.79
N TYR A 807 10.09 47.02 11.98
CA TYR A 807 8.74 47.46 12.33
C TYR A 807 8.28 46.81 13.63
N PRO A 808 8.54 47.44 14.81
CA PRO A 808 8.11 46.89 16.10
C PRO A 808 6.61 46.62 16.19
N LYS A 809 5.78 47.37 15.46
CA LYS A 809 4.33 47.12 15.35
C LYS A 809 4.01 45.77 14.70
N ALA A 810 4.84 45.30 13.77
CA ALA A 810 4.69 43.99 13.15
C ALA A 810 4.91 42.83 14.14
N ARG A 811 5.52 43.08 15.31
CA ARG A 811 5.61 42.08 16.39
C ARG A 811 4.22 41.67 16.90
N GLN A 812 3.25 42.57 16.85
CA GLN A 812 1.85 42.28 17.23
C GLN A 812 1.14 41.39 16.20
N TRP A 813 1.61 41.36 14.95
CA TRP A 813 0.95 40.68 13.83
C TRP A 813 1.15 39.16 13.82
N SER A 814 1.87 38.62 14.81
CA SER A 814 2.11 37.17 14.96
C SER A 814 2.55 36.48 13.63
N PRO A 815 3.59 36.99 12.95
CA PRO A 815 3.98 36.53 11.61
C PRO A 815 4.44 35.06 11.55
N TYR A 816 4.67 34.42 12.70
CA TYR A 816 4.98 33.00 12.79
C TYR A 816 3.88 32.10 12.20
N PHE A 817 2.61 32.54 12.12
CA PHE A 817 1.57 31.76 11.43
C PHE A 817 1.83 31.61 9.92
N GLY A 818 2.45 32.63 9.29
CA GLY A 818 2.91 32.55 7.91
C GLY A 818 4.03 31.51 7.78
N TYR A 819 5.01 31.54 8.68
CA TYR A 819 6.08 30.54 8.71
C TYR A 819 5.55 29.12 8.92
N ILE A 820 4.73 28.86 9.95
CA ILE A 820 4.14 27.53 10.24
C ILE A 820 3.37 26.97 9.03
N THR A 821 2.76 27.84 8.25
CA THR A 821 1.97 27.45 7.08
C THR A 821 2.84 26.82 5.99
N ILE A 822 4.06 27.31 5.76
CA ILE A 822 4.96 26.76 4.72
C ILE A 822 5.26 25.27 4.98
N PRO A 823 5.76 24.84 6.16
CA PRO A 823 5.95 23.42 6.40
C PRO A 823 4.66 22.60 6.31
N ILE A 824 3.48 23.14 6.62
CA ILE A 824 2.24 22.35 6.55
C ILE A 824 1.80 22.08 5.10
N ILE A 825 1.89 23.08 4.22
CA ILE A 825 1.33 22.99 2.87
C ILE A 825 2.33 22.46 1.84
N PHE A 826 3.64 22.67 2.07
CA PHE A 826 4.66 22.51 1.03
C PHE A 826 5.00 21.02 0.83
N GLU A 827 4.47 20.44 -0.25
CA GLU A 827 4.70 19.05 -0.61
C GLU A 827 5.70 18.91 -1.75
N PRO A 828 6.32 17.73 -1.92
CA PRO A 828 7.20 17.51 -3.06
C PRO A 828 6.51 17.73 -4.40
N ARG A 829 5.20 17.49 -4.44
CA ARG A 829 4.36 17.60 -5.63
C ARG A 829 3.63 18.94 -5.66
N VAL A 830 3.64 19.56 -6.83
CA VAL A 830 3.07 20.88 -7.05
C VAL A 830 1.55 20.86 -6.84
N GLU A 831 0.87 19.84 -7.36
CA GLU A 831 -0.58 19.77 -7.31
C GLU A 831 -1.10 19.57 -5.88
N ILE A 832 -0.38 18.77 -5.08
CA ILE A 832 -0.70 18.59 -3.66
C ILE A 832 -0.44 19.88 -2.89
N THR A 833 0.65 20.59 -3.18
CA THR A 833 0.95 21.89 -2.54
C THR A 833 -0.15 22.91 -2.83
N ILE A 834 -0.63 23.00 -4.07
CA ILE A 834 -1.75 23.88 -4.45
C ILE A 834 -3.03 23.48 -3.71
N SER A 835 -3.37 22.19 -3.72
CA SER A 835 -4.58 21.69 -3.06
C SER A 835 -4.54 21.95 -1.54
N LYS A 836 -3.43 21.62 -0.88
CA LYS A 836 -3.24 21.89 0.56
C LYS A 836 -3.21 23.39 0.85
N GLY A 837 -2.61 24.19 -0.02
CA GLY A 837 -2.59 25.65 0.07
C GLY A 837 -4.01 26.23 0.05
N PHE A 838 -4.82 25.83 -0.93
CA PHE A 838 -6.22 26.25 -1.01
C PHE A 838 -7.03 25.80 0.21
N LEU A 839 -6.92 24.53 0.60
CA LEU A 839 -7.58 24.00 1.80
C LEU A 839 -7.11 24.71 3.09
N ARG A 840 -5.86 25.16 3.14
CA ARG A 840 -5.34 25.95 4.27
C ARG A 840 -5.94 27.34 4.33
N VAL A 841 -6.00 28.06 3.21
CA VAL A 841 -6.63 29.39 3.16
C VAL A 841 -8.12 29.27 3.51
N PHE A 842 -8.81 28.32 2.88
CA PHE A 842 -10.24 28.07 3.14
C PHE A 842 -10.49 27.69 4.60
N GLY A 843 -9.74 26.71 5.11
CA GLY A 843 -9.86 26.27 6.51
C GLY A 843 -9.56 27.40 7.50
N THR A 844 -8.58 28.25 7.18
CA THR A 844 -8.25 29.43 7.99
C THR A 844 -9.36 30.48 7.94
N ALA A 845 -9.97 30.73 6.79
CA ALA A 845 -11.09 31.65 6.67
C ALA A 845 -12.28 31.14 7.51
N VAL A 846 -12.69 29.89 7.34
CA VAL A 846 -13.82 29.30 8.09
C VAL A 846 -13.53 29.26 9.59
N GLY A 847 -12.38 28.70 10.00
CA GLY A 847 -12.00 28.59 11.41
C GLY A 847 -11.79 29.96 12.06
N GLY A 848 -11.25 30.91 11.29
CA GLY A 848 -11.07 32.30 11.70
C GLY A 848 -12.39 33.03 11.91
N ILE A 849 -13.35 32.90 10.99
CA ILE A 849 -14.69 33.50 11.10
C ILE A 849 -15.41 32.95 12.33
N VAL A 850 -15.44 31.61 12.49
CA VAL A 850 -16.10 30.98 13.63
C VAL A 850 -15.43 31.39 14.94
N GLY A 851 -14.10 31.37 15.01
CA GLY A 851 -13.36 31.80 16.19
C GLY A 851 -13.59 33.27 16.52
N PHE A 852 -13.60 34.14 15.50
CA PHE A 852 -13.91 35.56 15.66
C PHE A 852 -15.33 35.79 16.19
N LEU A 853 -16.34 35.12 15.62
CA LEU A 853 -17.74 35.24 16.07
C LEU A 853 -17.92 34.78 17.53
N ILE A 854 -17.23 33.72 17.94
CA ILE A 854 -17.24 33.25 19.34
C ILE A 854 -16.60 34.30 20.26
N MET A 855 -15.49 34.91 19.85
CA MET A 855 -14.79 35.93 20.64
C MET A 855 -15.43 37.31 20.59
N PHE A 856 -16.31 37.58 19.61
CA PHE A 856 -17.04 38.84 19.47
C PHE A 856 -18.05 39.05 20.61
N GLN A 857 -18.60 37.96 21.16
CA GLN A 857 -19.47 38.05 22.32
C GLN A 857 -18.65 38.17 23.61
N SER A 858 -18.61 39.37 24.19
CA SER A 858 -17.84 39.68 25.41
C SER A 858 -18.15 38.73 26.59
N VAL A 859 -19.41 38.28 26.73
CA VAL A 859 -19.84 37.35 27.79
C VAL A 859 -19.23 35.95 27.62
N LEU A 860 -19.10 35.46 26.39
CA LEU A 860 -18.45 34.18 26.09
C LEU A 860 -16.93 34.30 26.19
N ALA A 861 -16.37 35.38 25.66
CA ALA A 861 -14.94 35.65 25.66
C ALA A 861 -14.35 35.78 27.07
N THR A 862 -15.12 36.26 28.04
CA THR A 862 -14.66 36.44 29.43
C THR A 862 -14.86 35.21 30.31
N ARG A 863 -15.74 34.28 29.93
CA ARG A 863 -16.07 33.09 30.75
C ARG A 863 -15.37 31.84 30.22
N ALA A 864 -14.42 31.34 31.00
CA ALA A 864 -13.62 30.16 30.67
C ALA A 864 -14.47 28.90 30.38
N VAL A 865 -15.50 28.63 31.19
CA VAL A 865 -16.27 27.38 31.14
C VAL A 865 -17.18 27.28 29.89
N PRO A 866 -17.99 28.29 29.52
CA PRO A 866 -18.73 28.25 28.26
C PRO A 866 -17.81 28.10 27.04
N LEU A 867 -16.68 28.81 27.04
CA LEU A 867 -15.70 28.73 25.96
C LEU A 867 -15.10 27.32 25.85
N ALA A 868 -14.76 26.71 26.98
CA ALA A 868 -14.32 25.32 27.07
C ALA A 868 -15.30 24.36 26.41
N VAL A 869 -16.58 24.47 26.77
CA VAL A 869 -17.64 23.61 26.25
C VAL A 869 -17.78 23.77 24.74
N ILE A 870 -17.76 25.01 24.24
CA ILE A 870 -17.84 25.28 22.79
C ILE A 870 -16.66 24.65 22.05
N ILE A 871 -15.42 24.86 22.50
CA ILE A 871 -14.25 24.25 21.86
C ILE A 871 -14.36 22.72 21.88
N CYS A 872 -14.75 22.12 23.00
CA CYS A 872 -14.88 20.66 23.12
C CYS A 872 -15.95 20.08 22.19
N VAL A 873 -17.09 20.78 22.00
CA VAL A 873 -18.14 20.37 21.06
C VAL A 873 -17.66 20.49 19.62
N LEU A 874 -16.99 21.60 19.27
CA LEU A 874 -16.45 21.79 17.92
C LEU A 874 -15.35 20.78 17.60
N ASP A 875 -14.50 20.47 18.58
CA ASP A 875 -13.49 19.43 18.48
C ASP A 875 -14.14 18.04 18.34
N LEU A 876 -15.17 17.70 19.13
CA LEU A 876 -15.93 16.46 18.96
C LEU A 876 -16.43 16.28 17.52
N LEU A 877 -17.08 17.33 16.98
CA LEU A 877 -17.59 17.35 15.61
C LEU A 877 -16.45 17.24 14.58
N ALA A 878 -15.34 17.92 14.81
CA ALA A 878 -14.19 17.85 13.94
C ALA A 878 -13.53 16.46 13.96
N GLY A 879 -13.44 15.80 15.12
CA GLY A 879 -12.93 14.44 15.21
C GLY A 879 -13.84 13.45 14.47
N ILE A 880 -15.16 13.62 14.52
CA ILE A 880 -16.11 12.86 13.69
C ILE A 880 -15.88 13.14 12.20
N ALA A 881 -15.78 14.41 11.81
CA ALA A 881 -15.55 14.82 10.43
C ALA A 881 -14.15 14.43 9.91
N SER A 882 -13.19 14.17 10.80
CA SER A 882 -11.81 13.81 10.45
C SER A 882 -11.68 12.44 9.77
N THR A 883 -12.70 11.58 9.86
CA THR A 883 -12.75 10.32 9.11
C THR A 883 -13.22 10.52 7.67
N SER A 884 -13.63 11.73 7.30
CA SER A 884 -14.01 12.05 5.93
C SER A 884 -12.80 12.31 5.03
N VAL A 885 -13.09 12.33 3.73
CA VAL A 885 -12.21 12.84 2.67
C VAL A 885 -11.62 14.21 3.00
N PHE A 886 -12.39 15.08 3.67
CA PHE A 886 -12.02 16.47 3.97
C PHE A 886 -11.18 16.62 5.23
N ARG A 887 -10.61 15.52 5.75
CA ARG A 887 -9.80 15.51 6.96
C ARG A 887 -8.82 16.68 7.04
N VAL A 888 -8.02 16.90 5.99
CA VAL A 888 -7.00 17.97 6.00
C VAL A 888 -7.66 19.34 6.19
N ALA A 889 -8.78 19.61 5.52
CA ALA A 889 -9.52 20.86 5.68
C ALA A 889 -10.02 21.03 7.13
N VAL A 890 -10.64 19.99 7.68
CA VAL A 890 -11.15 19.98 9.06
C VAL A 890 -10.03 20.27 10.08
N ILE A 891 -8.87 19.64 9.91
CA ILE A 891 -7.69 19.87 10.76
C ILE A 891 -7.28 21.33 10.73
N LEU A 892 -7.16 21.90 9.52
CA LEU A 892 -6.68 23.27 9.35
C LEU A 892 -7.70 24.28 9.88
N THR A 893 -9.01 23.99 9.78
CA THR A 893 -10.09 24.77 10.38
C THR A 893 -10.00 24.77 11.89
N VAL A 894 -9.91 23.60 12.53
CA VAL A 894 -9.79 23.48 14.00
C VAL A 894 -8.50 24.15 14.49
N LEU A 895 -7.40 23.97 13.78
CA LEU A 895 -6.12 24.58 14.15
C LEU A 895 -6.24 26.10 14.24
N THR A 896 -6.87 26.72 13.23
CA THR A 896 -7.06 28.18 13.19
C THR A 896 -8.10 28.61 14.23
N LEU A 897 -9.23 27.90 14.34
CA LEU A 897 -10.28 28.14 15.33
C LEU A 897 -9.72 28.17 16.76
N ASN A 898 -8.99 27.12 17.15
CA ASN A 898 -8.44 27.00 18.50
C ASN A 898 -7.36 28.06 18.74
N SER A 899 -6.54 28.37 17.72
CA SER A 899 -5.55 29.46 17.83
C SER A 899 -6.22 30.82 18.04
N GLN A 900 -7.30 31.12 17.32
CA GLN A 900 -8.04 32.37 17.42
C GLN A 900 -8.66 32.55 18.80
N ILE A 901 -9.36 31.53 19.28
CA ILE A 901 -10.03 31.58 20.57
C ILE A 901 -9.01 31.70 21.71
N LEU A 902 -7.99 30.82 21.74
CA LEU A 902 -7.08 30.72 22.87
C LEU A 902 -6.10 31.89 22.96
N CYS A 903 -5.63 32.42 21.83
CA CYS A 903 -4.75 33.60 21.82
C CYS A 903 -5.49 34.85 22.30
N GLN A 904 -6.75 35.04 21.89
CA GLN A 904 -7.55 36.19 22.32
C GLN A 904 -8.04 36.04 23.78
N PHE A 905 -8.30 34.82 24.26
CA PHE A 905 -8.74 34.59 25.64
C PHE A 905 -7.69 34.94 26.70
N GLN A 906 -6.41 34.68 26.43
CA GLN A 906 -5.33 34.93 27.41
C GLN A 906 -4.98 36.41 27.61
N GLY A 907 -5.62 37.33 26.87
CA GLY A 907 -5.33 38.75 26.98
C GLY A 907 -3.94 39.12 26.46
N CYS A 908 -3.33 38.29 25.60
CA CYS A 908 -2.01 38.58 25.02
C CYS A 908 -2.01 39.89 24.18
N CYS A 909 -3.18 40.52 23.96
CA CYS A 909 -3.38 41.76 23.22
C CYS A 909 -4.46 42.70 23.83
N ASP A 910 -4.84 42.54 25.12
CA ASP A 910 -5.86 43.34 25.84
C ASP A 910 -7.20 43.57 25.12
N SER A 911 -7.49 42.75 24.11
CA SER A 911 -8.58 43.01 23.19
C SER A 911 -9.22 41.69 22.74
N HIS A 912 -10.37 41.40 23.32
CA HIS A 912 -11.20 40.26 22.92
C HIS A 912 -12.03 40.65 21.69
N GLY A 913 -12.14 39.77 20.70
CA GLY A 913 -12.98 40.00 19.53
C GLY A 913 -12.44 41.06 18.57
N THR A 914 -11.12 41.29 18.52
CA THR A 914 -10.56 42.27 17.56
C THR A 914 -10.49 41.69 16.15
N ILE A 915 -11.13 42.42 15.22
CA ILE A 915 -11.09 42.07 13.80
C ILE A 915 -9.67 42.13 13.23
N HIS A 916 -8.80 42.96 13.81
CA HIS A 916 -7.40 43.10 13.41
C HIS A 916 -6.64 41.78 13.53
N TYR A 917 -6.77 41.05 14.64
CA TYR A 917 -6.05 39.78 14.83
C TYR A 917 -6.51 38.71 13.83
N TYR A 918 -7.82 38.66 13.55
CA TYR A 918 -8.41 37.81 12.52
C TYR A 918 -7.86 38.12 11.11
N ILE A 919 -7.91 39.39 10.69
CA ILE A 919 -7.41 39.81 9.38
C ILE A 919 -5.92 39.54 9.25
N GLN A 920 -5.13 39.85 10.27
CA GLN A 920 -3.68 39.63 10.28
C GLN A 920 -3.34 38.15 10.06
N GLN A 921 -4.02 37.23 10.75
CA GLN A 921 -3.75 35.80 10.59
C GLN A 921 -4.12 35.30 9.18
N ILE A 922 -5.26 35.73 8.63
CA ILE A 922 -5.65 35.37 7.26
C ILE A 922 -4.66 35.90 6.25
N VAL A 923 -4.26 37.16 6.36
CA VAL A 923 -3.33 37.80 5.42
C VAL A 923 -1.96 37.09 5.49
N ALA A 924 -1.42 36.86 6.69
CA ALA A 924 -0.15 36.18 6.87
C ALA A 924 -0.14 34.76 6.28
N ILE A 925 -1.21 33.99 6.53
CA ILE A 925 -1.37 32.63 5.99
C ILE A 925 -1.54 32.65 4.47
N SER A 926 -2.33 33.59 3.94
CA SER A 926 -2.59 33.70 2.49
C SER A 926 -1.33 34.09 1.71
N ILE A 927 -0.54 35.05 2.23
CA ILE A 927 0.75 35.43 1.64
C ILE A 927 1.71 34.24 1.64
N ALA A 928 1.82 33.52 2.77
CA ALA A 928 2.66 32.34 2.86
C ALA A 928 2.21 31.25 1.87
N VAL A 929 0.91 31.00 1.74
CA VAL A 929 0.37 30.04 0.76
C VAL A 929 0.71 30.44 -0.66
N ALA A 930 0.46 31.71 -1.03
CA ALA A 930 0.78 32.23 -2.36
C ALA A 930 2.28 32.06 -2.67
N PHE A 931 3.15 32.44 -1.73
CA PHE A 931 4.60 32.30 -1.87
C PHE A 931 5.01 30.83 -2.01
N GLY A 932 4.48 29.93 -1.17
CA GLY A 932 4.75 28.48 -1.26
C GLY A 932 4.33 27.88 -2.60
N ILE A 933 3.16 28.28 -3.13
CA ILE A 933 2.68 27.84 -4.45
C ILE A 933 3.59 28.36 -5.57
N ILE A 934 3.97 29.64 -5.53
CA ILE A 934 4.89 30.25 -6.52
C ILE A 934 6.21 29.49 -6.53
N VAL A 935 6.85 29.30 -5.37
CA VAL A 935 8.13 28.56 -5.28
C VAL A 935 7.97 27.12 -5.78
N SER A 936 6.88 26.43 -5.43
CA SER A 936 6.62 25.06 -5.87
C SER A 936 6.47 24.95 -7.39
N GLN A 937 5.78 25.91 -8.02
CA GLN A 937 5.55 25.94 -9.47
C GLN A 937 6.79 26.34 -10.28
N PHE A 938 7.54 27.35 -9.84
CA PHE A 938 8.65 27.91 -10.63
C PHE A 938 9.99 27.23 -10.38
N VAL A 939 10.23 26.68 -9.19
CA VAL A 939 11.50 26.04 -8.86
C VAL A 939 11.39 24.53 -9.13
N ALA A 940 11.95 24.07 -10.26
CA ALA A 940 12.03 22.66 -10.67
C ALA A 940 10.73 21.84 -10.49
N PRO A 941 9.59 22.27 -11.07
CA PRO A 941 8.27 21.71 -10.76
C PRO A 941 8.23 20.19 -10.87
N TRP A 942 7.66 19.54 -9.85
CA TRP A 942 7.50 18.09 -9.81
C TRP A 942 6.00 17.74 -9.75
N TYR A 943 5.52 17.14 -10.84
CA TYR A 943 4.12 16.74 -10.99
C TYR A 943 3.92 15.29 -10.53
N ALA A 944 2.79 15.03 -9.85
CA ALA A 944 2.37 13.71 -9.40
C ALA A 944 2.20 12.73 -10.58
N SER A 945 1.65 13.23 -11.69
CA SER A 945 1.46 12.48 -12.92
C SER A 945 2.79 11.99 -13.52
N GLN A 946 3.81 12.85 -13.56
CA GLN A 946 5.14 12.49 -14.04
C GLN A 946 5.75 11.39 -13.17
N HIS A 947 5.67 11.53 -11.84
CA HIS A 947 6.17 10.50 -10.94
C HIS A 947 5.48 9.15 -11.11
N ALA A 948 4.15 9.15 -11.29
CA ALA A 948 3.39 7.95 -11.57
C ALA A 948 3.87 7.30 -12.89
N LEU A 949 4.09 8.10 -13.94
CA LEU A 949 4.64 7.62 -15.21
C LEU A 949 6.07 7.08 -15.08
N ASP A 950 6.91 7.67 -14.24
CA ASP A 950 8.27 7.17 -13.98
C ASP A 950 8.25 5.82 -13.25
N LEU A 951 7.38 5.66 -12.25
CA LEU A 951 7.22 4.38 -11.55
C LEU A 951 6.65 3.30 -12.47
N MET A 952 5.63 3.62 -13.26
CA MET A 952 5.04 2.69 -14.23
C MET A 952 6.00 2.33 -15.36
N SER A 953 6.85 3.26 -15.81
CA SER A 953 7.86 3.01 -16.84
C SER A 953 9.03 2.17 -16.29
N ALA A 954 9.46 2.41 -15.05
CA ALA A 954 10.43 1.55 -14.37
C ALA A 954 9.89 0.12 -14.20
N SER A 955 8.63 -0.02 -13.79
CA SER A 955 7.93 -1.31 -13.73
C SER A 955 7.84 -1.99 -15.10
N LEU A 956 7.61 -1.23 -16.17
CA LEU A 956 7.55 -1.78 -17.54
C LEU A 956 8.91 -2.29 -18.01
N ARG A 957 10.01 -1.58 -17.73
CA ARG A 957 11.38 -2.07 -18.00
C ARG A 957 11.69 -3.33 -17.19
N ALA A 958 11.32 -3.34 -15.91
CA ALA A 958 11.46 -4.51 -15.07
C ALA A 958 10.68 -5.72 -15.60
N THR A 959 9.51 -5.48 -16.22
CA THR A 959 8.71 -6.53 -16.88
C THR A 959 9.47 -7.14 -18.05
N GLY A 960 10.07 -6.33 -18.94
CA GLY A 960 10.90 -6.84 -20.04
C GLY A 960 12.10 -7.66 -19.58
N ARG A 961 12.78 -7.21 -18.51
CA ARG A 961 13.89 -7.96 -17.90
C ARG A 961 13.42 -9.27 -17.27
N ALA A 962 12.32 -9.24 -16.51
CA ALA A 962 11.75 -10.42 -15.88
C ALA A 962 11.34 -11.48 -16.93
N LEU A 963 10.75 -11.04 -18.06
CA LEU A 963 10.40 -11.92 -19.17
C LEU A 963 11.64 -12.65 -19.73
N THR A 964 12.72 -11.90 -20.00
CA THR A 964 13.98 -12.49 -20.49
C THR A 964 14.60 -13.43 -19.46
N LEU A 965 14.66 -13.05 -18.18
CA LEU A 965 15.22 -13.89 -17.11
C LEU A 965 14.45 -15.21 -16.94
N GLN A 966 13.12 -15.14 -16.97
CA GLN A 966 12.27 -16.33 -16.87
C GLN A 966 12.40 -17.22 -18.10
N TYR A 967 12.52 -16.64 -19.30
CA TYR A 967 12.84 -17.39 -20.51
C TYR A 967 14.19 -18.11 -20.37
N THR A 968 15.25 -17.39 -19.99
CA THR A 968 16.59 -17.99 -19.86
C THR A 968 16.63 -19.09 -18.81
N ALA A 969 15.91 -18.92 -17.69
CA ALA A 969 15.84 -19.95 -16.66
C ALA A 969 15.05 -21.18 -17.13
N PHE A 970 13.95 -20.99 -17.87
CA PHE A 970 13.21 -22.08 -18.50
C PHE A 970 14.06 -22.82 -19.53
N GLU A 971 14.81 -22.09 -20.36
CA GLU A 971 15.73 -22.65 -21.35
C GLU A 971 16.84 -23.48 -20.70
N GLN A 972 17.49 -22.96 -19.66
CA GLN A 972 18.53 -23.67 -18.91
C GLN A 972 17.99 -24.93 -18.24
N ALA A 973 16.82 -24.83 -17.62
CA ALA A 973 16.12 -25.98 -17.04
C ALA A 973 15.81 -27.05 -18.09
N ALA A 974 15.31 -26.64 -19.26
CA ALA A 974 14.98 -27.55 -20.34
C ALA A 974 16.22 -28.22 -20.95
N ARG A 975 17.32 -27.47 -21.10
CA ARG A 975 18.60 -28.00 -21.58
C ARG A 975 19.23 -28.98 -20.60
N ALA A 976 19.27 -28.64 -19.31
CA ALA A 976 19.79 -29.52 -18.26
C ALA A 976 19.02 -30.86 -18.21
N GLY A 977 17.72 -30.80 -18.45
CA GLY A 977 16.88 -31.99 -18.63
C GLY A 977 17.24 -32.88 -19.80
N ALA A 978 17.56 -32.27 -20.93
CA ALA A 978 17.93 -32.99 -22.15
C ALA A 978 19.32 -33.63 -22.08
N GLU A 979 20.22 -33.07 -21.26
CA GLU A 979 21.60 -33.53 -21.12
C GLU A 979 21.76 -34.68 -20.10
N GLU A 980 20.72 -35.08 -19.35
CA GLU A 980 20.65 -36.19 -18.37
C GLU A 980 21.77 -36.26 -17.29
N ALA A 981 22.77 -35.38 -17.34
CA ALA A 981 24.03 -35.50 -16.60
C ALA A 981 24.21 -34.47 -15.47
N ALA A 982 23.31 -33.50 -15.31
CA ALA A 982 23.47 -32.43 -14.31
C ALA A 982 22.33 -32.42 -13.29
N PRO A 983 22.62 -32.48 -11.96
CA PRO A 983 21.60 -32.28 -10.96
C PRO A 983 20.96 -30.88 -11.12
N PRO A 984 19.63 -30.76 -10.94
CA PRO A 984 18.84 -29.55 -11.24
C PRO A 984 19.21 -28.25 -10.49
N THR A 985 20.26 -28.25 -9.68
CA THR A 985 20.54 -27.21 -8.68
C THR A 985 20.89 -25.83 -9.27
N ALA A 986 21.48 -25.72 -10.48
CA ALA A 986 21.95 -24.42 -10.97
C ALA A 986 20.85 -23.50 -11.53
N GLY A 987 19.88 -24.06 -12.26
CA GLY A 987 18.78 -23.28 -12.86
C GLY A 987 17.67 -22.91 -11.86
N GLN A 988 17.53 -23.71 -10.80
CA GLN A 988 16.46 -23.57 -9.80
C GLN A 988 16.70 -22.36 -8.87
N VAL A 989 17.96 -22.08 -8.53
CA VAL A 989 18.34 -20.98 -7.62
C VAL A 989 17.93 -19.59 -8.14
N VAL A 990 17.94 -19.36 -9.46
CA VAL A 990 17.54 -18.07 -10.05
C VAL A 990 16.02 -17.91 -10.11
N LEU A 991 15.28 -19.02 -10.28
CA LEU A 991 13.81 -19.05 -10.26
C LEU A 991 13.24 -18.96 -8.84
N ASP A 992 14.04 -19.32 -7.83
CA ASP A 992 13.65 -19.32 -6.42
C ASP A 992 13.71 -17.95 -5.74
N ASP A 993 14.06 -16.87 -6.46
CA ASP A 993 13.86 -15.50 -5.99
C ASP A 993 12.55 -14.89 -6.54
N PRO A 994 11.36 -15.28 -6.01
CA PRO A 994 10.07 -14.69 -6.39
C PRO A 994 9.98 -13.20 -6.04
N THR A 995 11.02 -12.62 -5.43
CA THR A 995 11.03 -11.21 -5.09
C THR A 995 11.24 -10.33 -6.31
N ILE A 996 11.76 -10.80 -7.45
CA ILE A 996 12.01 -9.90 -8.60
C ILE A 996 10.72 -9.27 -9.12
N ILE A 997 9.70 -10.07 -9.47
CA ILE A 997 8.42 -9.55 -9.96
C ILE A 997 7.72 -8.75 -8.87
N GLN A 998 7.70 -9.26 -7.63
CA GLN A 998 7.03 -8.59 -6.53
C GLN A 998 7.67 -7.24 -6.19
N LYS A 999 9.01 -7.16 -6.16
CA LYS A 999 9.78 -5.98 -5.77
C LYS A 999 9.94 -4.97 -6.90
N GLN A 1000 10.16 -5.43 -8.13
CA GLN A 1000 10.47 -4.54 -9.26
C GLN A 1000 9.27 -4.18 -10.13
N VAL A 1001 8.19 -4.99 -10.12
CA VAL A 1001 6.98 -4.75 -10.93
C VAL A 1001 5.79 -4.47 -10.01
N ALA A 1002 5.42 -5.39 -9.12
CA ALA A 1002 4.21 -5.25 -8.31
C ALA A 1002 4.27 -4.09 -7.31
N ALA A 1003 5.39 -3.93 -6.60
CA ALA A 1003 5.55 -2.86 -5.61
C ALA A 1003 5.45 -1.45 -6.22
N PRO A 1004 6.13 -1.10 -7.33
CA PRO A 1004 5.94 0.19 -8.00
C PRO A 1004 4.50 0.43 -8.47
N LEU A 1005 3.85 -0.57 -9.08
CA LEU A 1005 2.45 -0.43 -9.52
C LEU A 1005 1.50 -0.25 -8.33
N GLY A 1006 1.72 -0.97 -7.24
CA GLY A 1006 0.98 -0.79 -6.00
C GLY A 1006 1.21 0.60 -5.39
N ALA A 1007 2.42 1.14 -5.46
CA ALA A 1007 2.71 2.50 -5.02
C ALA A 1007 1.97 3.55 -5.88
N VAL A 1008 1.90 3.35 -7.20
CA VAL A 1008 1.11 4.19 -8.11
C VAL A 1008 -0.39 4.06 -7.82
N GLN A 1009 -0.88 2.85 -7.56
CA GLN A 1009 -2.27 2.65 -7.15
C GLN A 1009 -2.58 3.41 -5.86
N MET A 1010 -1.75 3.27 -4.82
CA MET A 1010 -1.91 4.02 -3.57
C MET A 1010 -1.80 5.53 -3.75
N LEU A 1011 -0.96 5.99 -4.68
CA LEU A 1011 -0.87 7.40 -5.07
C LEU A 1011 -2.18 7.89 -5.68
N VAL A 1012 -2.70 7.17 -6.68
CA VAL A 1012 -4.00 7.46 -7.31
C VAL A 1012 -5.11 7.44 -6.26
N LEU A 1013 -5.11 6.50 -5.32
CA LEU A 1013 -6.14 6.43 -4.27
C LEU A 1013 -6.07 7.59 -3.29
N LYS A 1014 -4.86 7.98 -2.87
CA LYS A 1014 -4.66 9.11 -1.96
C LYS A 1014 -5.01 10.44 -2.62
N GLU A 1015 -4.76 10.55 -3.92
CA GLU A 1015 -4.97 11.79 -4.66
C GLU A 1015 -6.38 11.89 -5.26
N ALA A 1016 -7.03 10.80 -5.68
CA ALA A 1016 -8.36 10.82 -6.31
C ALA A 1016 -9.44 11.52 -5.45
N VAL A 1017 -9.23 11.54 -4.14
CA VAL A 1017 -10.19 12.04 -3.16
C VAL A 1017 -10.32 13.59 -3.15
N PRO A 1018 -9.23 14.38 -3.09
CA PRO A 1018 -9.33 15.83 -3.27
C PRO A 1018 -9.78 16.25 -4.69
N TRP A 1019 -9.50 15.46 -5.73
CA TRP A 1019 -9.81 15.84 -7.13
C TRP A 1019 -11.25 15.55 -7.57
N SER A 1020 -12.02 14.73 -6.85
CA SER A 1020 -13.40 14.42 -7.26
C SER A 1020 -14.31 15.66 -7.26
N PHE A 1021 -13.99 16.66 -6.43
CA PHE A 1021 -14.65 17.97 -6.42
C PHE A 1021 -14.32 18.81 -7.68
N GLN A 1022 -13.29 18.41 -8.42
CA GLN A 1022 -12.69 19.16 -9.52
C GLN A 1022 -12.77 18.40 -10.86
N ARG A 1023 -13.87 17.67 -11.10
CA ARG A 1023 -14.24 17.16 -12.45
C ARG A 1023 -14.29 18.24 -13.55
N ILE A 1024 -14.10 19.51 -13.21
CA ILE A 1024 -14.18 20.68 -14.09
C ILE A 1024 -12.78 21.32 -14.33
N GLY A 1025 -11.69 20.89 -13.67
CA GLY A 1025 -10.44 21.66 -13.62
C GLY A 1025 -9.21 21.12 -14.36
N LEU A 1026 -8.32 22.04 -14.74
CA LEU A 1026 -7.03 21.89 -15.44
C LEU A 1026 -6.00 20.91 -14.80
N LEU A 1027 -6.29 20.38 -13.61
CA LEU A 1027 -5.36 19.63 -12.77
C LEU A 1027 -5.81 18.17 -12.52
N THR A 1028 -6.84 17.69 -13.21
CA THR A 1028 -7.24 16.28 -13.13
C THR A 1028 -6.10 15.39 -13.63
N GLN A 1029 -5.81 14.33 -12.89
CA GLN A 1029 -4.88 13.30 -13.33
C GLN A 1029 -5.27 12.83 -14.74
N PRO A 1030 -4.33 12.80 -15.70
CA PRO A 1030 -4.66 12.42 -17.07
C PRO A 1030 -5.30 11.02 -17.08
N PRO A 1031 -6.40 10.79 -17.82
CA PRO A 1031 -7.05 9.48 -17.88
C PRO A 1031 -6.09 8.39 -18.39
N VAL A 1032 -5.05 8.79 -19.13
CA VAL A 1032 -3.96 7.93 -19.59
C VAL A 1032 -3.26 7.23 -18.42
N VAL A 1033 -3.03 7.90 -17.27
CA VAL A 1033 -2.33 7.29 -16.12
C VAL A 1033 -3.16 6.15 -15.54
N THR A 1034 -4.45 6.37 -15.31
CA THR A 1034 -5.37 5.35 -14.79
C THR A 1034 -5.52 4.19 -15.79
N ASN A 1035 -5.64 4.49 -17.07
CA ASN A 1035 -5.76 3.46 -18.12
C ASN A 1035 -4.49 2.61 -18.22
N VAL A 1036 -3.31 3.25 -18.25
CA VAL A 1036 -2.02 2.54 -18.30
C VAL A 1036 -1.82 1.71 -17.04
N LEU A 1037 -2.13 2.25 -15.86
CA LEU A 1037 -2.06 1.52 -14.59
C LEU A 1037 -2.93 0.25 -14.63
N ASN A 1038 -4.18 0.37 -15.06
CA ASN A 1038 -5.10 -0.77 -15.13
C ASN A 1038 -4.59 -1.88 -16.06
N VAL A 1039 -4.06 -1.50 -17.25
CA VAL A 1039 -3.52 -2.50 -18.20
C VAL A 1039 -2.20 -3.08 -17.69
N GLN A 1040 -1.36 -2.30 -17.01
CA GLN A 1040 -0.13 -2.82 -16.38
C GLN A 1040 -0.41 -3.74 -15.19
N LEU A 1041 -1.45 -3.49 -14.40
CA LEU A 1041 -1.90 -4.42 -13.36
C LEU A 1041 -2.37 -5.74 -13.97
N ALA A 1042 -3.11 -5.70 -15.09
CA ALA A 1042 -3.47 -6.90 -15.82
C ALA A 1042 -2.26 -7.62 -16.43
N LEU A 1043 -1.23 -6.87 -16.88
CA LEU A 1043 0.04 -7.44 -17.35
C LEU A 1043 0.80 -8.14 -16.21
N LEU A 1044 0.82 -7.54 -15.02
CA LEU A 1044 1.39 -8.15 -13.81
C LEU A 1044 0.71 -9.50 -13.50
N ASP A 1045 -0.62 -9.58 -13.62
CA ASP A 1045 -1.35 -10.84 -13.40
C ASP A 1045 -0.93 -11.92 -14.40
N ARG A 1046 -0.72 -11.56 -15.68
CA ARG A 1046 -0.20 -12.49 -16.70
C ARG A 1046 1.25 -12.90 -16.44
N LEU A 1047 2.08 -11.97 -16.01
CA LEU A 1047 3.49 -12.23 -15.70
C LEU A 1047 3.62 -13.17 -14.50
N ALA A 1048 2.79 -12.99 -13.47
CA ALA A 1048 2.71 -13.91 -12.35
C ALA A 1048 2.20 -15.30 -12.78
N ALA A 1049 1.27 -15.36 -13.72
CA ALA A 1049 0.81 -16.62 -14.31
C ALA A 1049 1.96 -17.34 -15.05
N PHE A 1050 2.74 -16.59 -15.85
CA PHE A 1050 3.93 -17.08 -16.53
C PHE A 1050 5.00 -17.59 -15.56
N GLU A 1051 5.29 -16.83 -14.50
CA GLU A 1051 6.18 -17.25 -13.42
C GLU A 1051 5.71 -18.56 -12.79
N THR A 1052 4.40 -18.68 -12.51
CA THR A 1052 3.81 -19.89 -11.93
C THR A 1052 4.12 -21.11 -12.79
N VAL A 1053 3.98 -20.99 -14.11
CA VAL A 1053 4.17 -22.10 -15.04
C VAL A 1053 5.64 -22.38 -15.35
N ALA A 1054 6.50 -21.36 -15.30
CA ALA A 1054 7.94 -21.53 -15.43
C ALA A 1054 8.53 -22.25 -14.20
N THR A 1055 8.06 -21.88 -13.00
CA THR A 1055 8.59 -22.38 -11.71
C THR A 1055 8.00 -23.72 -11.29
N LEU A 1056 6.69 -23.94 -11.46
CA LEU A 1056 6.05 -25.17 -11.02
C LEU A 1056 6.33 -26.30 -12.01
N GLN A 1057 6.86 -27.41 -11.48
CA GLN A 1057 6.80 -28.67 -12.19
C GLN A 1057 5.32 -29.10 -12.32
N PRO A 1058 4.87 -29.63 -13.46
CA PRO A 1058 3.52 -30.17 -13.57
C PRO A 1058 3.33 -31.37 -12.63
N ILE A 1059 2.08 -31.64 -12.24
CA ILE A 1059 1.79 -32.66 -11.22
C ILE A 1059 2.01 -34.07 -11.78
N GLY A 1060 2.72 -34.94 -11.03
CA GLY A 1060 2.88 -36.35 -11.38
C GLY A 1060 3.91 -36.66 -12.45
N PHE A 1061 4.75 -35.69 -12.79
CA PHE A 1061 5.77 -35.85 -13.80
C PHE A 1061 7.11 -35.38 -13.24
N GLU A 1062 7.85 -36.34 -12.69
CA GLU A 1062 9.25 -36.17 -12.36
C GLU A 1062 10.04 -36.19 -13.67
N GLY A 1063 10.56 -35.04 -14.07
CA GLY A 1063 11.36 -34.94 -15.28
C GLY A 1063 11.31 -33.57 -15.93
N PHE A 1064 12.46 -33.14 -16.41
CA PHE A 1064 12.56 -32.06 -17.39
C PHE A 1064 12.16 -32.58 -18.77
N PRO A 1065 12.02 -31.70 -19.78
CA PRO A 1065 11.77 -32.16 -21.13
C PRO A 1065 12.72 -33.30 -21.54
N SER A 1066 12.15 -34.39 -22.06
CA SER A 1066 12.94 -35.49 -22.58
C SER A 1066 13.86 -34.97 -23.69
N LYS A 1067 15.02 -35.60 -23.85
CA LYS A 1067 15.97 -35.26 -24.93
C LYS A 1067 15.29 -35.20 -26.29
N ALA A 1068 14.36 -36.12 -26.56
CA ALA A 1068 13.52 -36.11 -27.76
C ALA A 1068 12.66 -34.83 -27.88
N HIS A 1069 11.96 -34.43 -26.81
CA HIS A 1069 11.17 -33.21 -26.84
C HIS A 1069 12.01 -31.94 -27.01
N TRP A 1070 13.17 -31.89 -26.35
CA TRP A 1070 14.11 -30.78 -26.51
C TRP A 1070 14.55 -30.67 -27.97
N ASN A 1071 15.00 -31.78 -28.56
CA ASN A 1071 15.51 -31.81 -29.93
C ASN A 1071 14.42 -31.51 -30.98
N ILE A 1072 13.20 -32.02 -30.78
CA ILE A 1072 12.10 -31.88 -31.74
C ILE A 1072 11.41 -30.52 -31.59
N PHE A 1073 11.00 -30.11 -30.39
CA PHE A 1073 10.18 -28.89 -30.23
C PHE A 1073 10.99 -27.66 -29.85
N MET A 1074 11.79 -27.78 -28.79
CA MET A 1074 12.40 -26.58 -28.21
C MET A 1074 13.54 -26.08 -29.06
N HIS A 1075 14.51 -26.93 -29.37
CA HIS A 1075 15.75 -26.57 -30.06
C HIS A 1075 15.51 -25.80 -31.37
N PRO A 1076 14.60 -26.23 -32.28
CA PRO A 1076 14.35 -25.50 -33.53
C PRO A 1076 13.69 -24.13 -33.35
N MET A 1077 13.09 -23.88 -32.17
CA MET A 1077 12.37 -22.66 -31.82
C MET A 1077 13.20 -21.72 -30.92
N LEU A 1078 14.34 -22.16 -30.35
CA LEU A 1078 15.11 -21.40 -29.36
C LEU A 1078 15.53 -20.02 -29.88
N GLU A 1079 16.03 -19.95 -31.11
CA GLU A 1079 16.49 -18.69 -31.69
C GLU A 1079 15.34 -17.68 -31.86
N ASP A 1080 14.18 -18.13 -32.35
CA ASP A 1080 13.01 -17.26 -32.50
C ASP A 1080 12.41 -16.86 -31.17
N MET A 1081 12.46 -17.74 -30.16
CA MET A 1081 12.04 -17.42 -28.80
C MET A 1081 12.93 -16.39 -28.14
N ARG A 1082 14.26 -16.53 -28.28
CA ARG A 1082 15.24 -15.52 -27.83
C ARG A 1082 15.02 -14.20 -28.55
N ALA A 1083 14.83 -14.23 -29.87
CA ALA A 1083 14.53 -13.04 -30.66
C ALA A 1083 13.23 -12.37 -30.20
N LEU A 1084 12.17 -13.15 -29.93
CA LEU A 1084 10.89 -12.66 -29.44
C LEU A 1084 11.00 -12.04 -28.04
N CYS A 1085 11.70 -12.67 -27.11
CA CYS A 1085 11.93 -12.12 -25.77
C CYS A 1085 12.78 -10.85 -25.83
N ALA A 1086 13.82 -10.83 -26.68
CA ALA A 1086 14.64 -9.64 -26.90
C ALA A 1086 13.84 -8.49 -27.53
N ALA A 1087 12.99 -8.78 -28.52
CA ALA A 1087 12.09 -7.79 -29.12
C ALA A 1087 11.07 -7.25 -28.10
N ALA A 1088 10.49 -8.12 -27.26
CA ALA A 1088 9.60 -7.70 -26.18
C ALA A 1088 10.32 -6.83 -25.13
N ALA A 1089 11.56 -7.17 -24.77
CA ALA A 1089 12.37 -6.36 -23.87
C ALA A 1089 12.69 -4.98 -24.48
N ARG A 1090 13.08 -4.91 -25.76
CA ARG A 1090 13.24 -3.64 -26.50
C ARG A 1090 11.95 -2.82 -26.51
N LEU A 1091 10.82 -3.47 -26.82
CA LEU A 1091 9.50 -2.84 -26.83
C LEU A 1091 9.14 -2.23 -25.46
N THR A 1092 9.37 -2.95 -24.36
CA THR A 1092 9.13 -2.41 -23.00
C THR A 1092 10.06 -1.23 -22.68
N ALA A 1093 11.31 -1.28 -23.12
CA ALA A 1093 12.28 -0.22 -22.89
C ALA A 1093 11.92 1.06 -23.67
N SER A 1094 11.59 0.94 -24.96
CA SER A 1094 11.12 2.05 -25.79
C SER A 1094 9.80 2.63 -25.25
N ALA A 1095 8.84 1.78 -24.88
CA ALA A 1095 7.57 2.24 -24.31
C ALA A 1095 7.76 2.98 -22.98
N ALA A 1096 8.64 2.48 -22.12
CA ALA A 1096 9.04 3.17 -20.89
C ALA A 1096 9.70 4.53 -21.16
N THR A 1097 10.54 4.62 -22.19
CA THR A 1097 11.14 5.89 -22.62
C THR A 1097 10.09 6.87 -23.15
N VAL A 1098 9.07 6.42 -23.88
CA VAL A 1098 7.94 7.26 -24.29
C VAL A 1098 7.15 7.77 -23.10
N MET A 1099 6.88 6.92 -22.10
CA MET A 1099 6.19 7.33 -20.87
C MET A 1099 6.98 8.37 -20.07
N GLN A 1100 8.31 8.25 -20.00
CA GLN A 1100 9.16 9.20 -19.28
C GLN A 1100 9.32 10.52 -20.01
N THR A 1101 9.50 10.48 -21.33
CA THR A 1101 9.80 11.67 -22.14
C THR A 1101 8.55 12.40 -22.62
N GLY A 1102 7.39 11.74 -22.66
CA GLY A 1102 6.17 12.26 -23.27
C GLY A 1102 6.27 12.48 -24.79
N LYS A 1103 7.35 12.02 -25.44
CA LYS A 1103 7.59 12.25 -26.87
C LYS A 1103 6.78 11.28 -27.73
N LEU A 1104 5.61 11.75 -28.18
CA LEU A 1104 4.75 11.04 -29.13
C LEU A 1104 5.39 10.81 -30.51
N ALA A 1105 6.50 11.49 -30.84
CA ALA A 1105 7.25 11.28 -32.07
C ALA A 1105 7.82 9.85 -32.20
N LEU A 1106 7.97 9.13 -31.09
CA LEU A 1106 8.41 7.73 -31.04
C LEU A 1106 7.26 6.72 -31.26
N ALA A 1107 6.02 7.19 -31.46
CA ALA A 1107 4.88 6.31 -31.68
C ALA A 1107 5.02 5.42 -32.94
N PRO A 1108 5.51 5.89 -34.10
CA PRO A 1108 5.75 5.04 -35.27
C PRO A 1108 6.80 3.96 -35.01
N GLU A 1109 7.84 4.27 -34.24
CA GLU A 1109 8.86 3.30 -33.84
C GLU A 1109 8.26 2.22 -32.93
N LEU A 1110 7.42 2.59 -31.97
CA LEU A 1110 6.69 1.62 -31.14
C LEU A 1110 5.73 0.76 -31.96
N ASP A 1111 5.04 1.33 -32.95
CA ASP A 1111 4.17 0.56 -33.84
C ASP A 1111 4.98 -0.41 -34.71
N ALA A 1112 6.17 -0.02 -35.19
CA ALA A 1112 7.09 -0.91 -35.90
C ALA A 1112 7.61 -2.04 -35.00
N GLN A 1113 7.96 -1.76 -33.74
CA GLN A 1113 8.36 -2.79 -32.77
C GLN A 1113 7.20 -3.72 -32.39
N ILE A 1114 5.97 -3.22 -32.33
CA ILE A 1114 4.77 -4.06 -32.17
C ILE A 1114 4.64 -5.00 -33.37
N GLN A 1115 4.81 -4.50 -34.60
CA GLN A 1115 4.79 -5.32 -35.81
C GLN A 1115 5.92 -6.36 -35.83
N GLU A 1116 7.12 -6.02 -35.36
CA GLU A 1116 8.23 -6.96 -35.20
C GLU A 1116 7.87 -8.09 -34.23
N VAL A 1117 7.33 -7.76 -33.06
CA VAL A 1117 6.86 -8.76 -32.08
C VAL A 1117 5.76 -9.62 -32.67
N ASP A 1118 4.77 -9.03 -33.36
CA ASP A 1118 3.68 -9.79 -34.00
C ASP A 1118 4.21 -10.68 -35.14
N HIS A 1119 5.18 -10.23 -35.94
CA HIS A 1119 5.85 -11.03 -36.98
C HIS A 1119 6.62 -12.22 -36.39
N LEU A 1120 7.42 -11.99 -35.34
CA LEU A 1120 8.13 -13.05 -34.62
C LEU A 1120 7.16 -14.07 -34.00
N ARG A 1121 6.02 -13.62 -33.49
CA ARG A 1121 4.96 -14.51 -32.99
C ARG A 1121 4.37 -15.38 -34.09
N VAL A 1122 4.11 -14.82 -35.27
CA VAL A 1122 3.62 -15.59 -36.44
C VAL A 1122 4.67 -16.59 -36.88
N ARG A 1123 5.94 -16.18 -37.03
CA ARG A 1123 7.05 -17.07 -37.41
C ARG A 1123 7.22 -18.23 -36.43
N LEU A 1124 7.23 -17.92 -35.13
CA LEU A 1124 7.34 -18.91 -34.06
C LEU A 1124 6.16 -19.89 -34.08
N ARG A 1125 4.95 -19.41 -34.37
CA ARG A 1125 3.78 -20.27 -34.54
C ARG A 1125 3.92 -21.17 -35.77
N SER A 1126 4.37 -20.64 -36.91
CA SER A 1126 4.60 -21.45 -38.12
C SER A 1126 5.62 -22.55 -37.87
N LYS A 1127 6.76 -22.24 -37.22
CA LYS A 1127 7.73 -23.27 -36.82
C LYS A 1127 7.16 -24.28 -35.85
N TYR A 1128 6.38 -23.83 -34.87
CA TYR A 1128 5.71 -24.73 -33.94
C TYR A 1128 4.75 -25.70 -34.67
N LEU A 1129 3.95 -25.19 -35.61
CA LEU A 1129 3.04 -26.00 -36.41
C LEU A 1129 3.82 -27.00 -37.29
N GLU A 1130 4.95 -26.58 -37.86
CA GLU A 1130 5.83 -27.45 -38.63
C GLU A 1130 6.44 -28.57 -37.78
N GLN A 1131 7.00 -28.23 -36.61
CA GLN A 1131 7.53 -29.24 -35.67
C GLN A 1131 6.44 -30.20 -35.18
N ARG A 1132 5.20 -29.70 -35.05
CA ARG A 1132 4.05 -30.54 -34.74
C ARG A 1132 3.69 -31.49 -35.89
N ARG A 1133 3.70 -31.02 -37.15
CA ARG A 1133 3.49 -31.87 -38.34
C ARG A 1133 4.57 -32.96 -38.42
N GLN A 1134 5.83 -32.61 -38.16
CA GLN A 1134 6.95 -33.55 -38.12
C GLN A 1134 6.77 -34.59 -37.02
N LEU A 1135 6.38 -34.18 -35.80
CA LEU A 1135 6.03 -35.13 -34.73
C LEU A 1135 4.91 -36.07 -35.16
N HIS A 1136 3.84 -35.54 -35.75
CA HIS A 1136 2.69 -36.35 -36.19
C HIS A 1136 3.12 -37.36 -37.28
N GLY A 1137 3.95 -36.95 -38.22
CA GLY A 1137 4.55 -37.84 -39.22
C GLY A 1137 5.38 -38.94 -38.58
N HIS A 1138 6.24 -38.58 -37.62
CA HIS A 1138 7.06 -39.55 -36.89
C HIS A 1138 6.22 -40.57 -36.11
N ILE A 1139 5.17 -40.13 -35.40
CA ILE A 1139 4.23 -41.03 -34.69
C ILE A 1139 3.51 -41.95 -35.67
N ARG A 1140 3.12 -41.43 -36.84
CA ARG A 1140 2.45 -42.22 -37.89
C ARG A 1140 3.36 -43.31 -38.44
N GLU A 1141 4.64 -43.02 -38.62
CA GLU A 1141 5.63 -43.95 -39.16
C GLU A 1141 6.07 -45.01 -38.13
N HIS A 1142 6.25 -44.62 -36.86
CA HIS A 1142 6.88 -45.47 -35.84
C HIS A 1142 5.87 -46.05 -34.82
N GLY A 1143 4.60 -45.64 -34.89
CA GLY A 1143 3.54 -46.07 -33.98
C GLY A 1143 3.64 -45.53 -32.55
N GLN A 1144 4.78 -44.96 -32.15
CA GLN A 1144 5.02 -44.35 -30.84
C GLN A 1144 5.92 -43.11 -30.97
N ALA A 1145 5.76 -42.14 -30.06
CA ALA A 1145 6.72 -41.05 -29.90
C ALA A 1145 7.43 -41.19 -28.54
N ASP A 1146 8.76 -40.99 -28.55
CA ASP A 1146 9.60 -40.88 -27.34
C ASP A 1146 9.37 -39.57 -26.55
N ILE A 1147 8.20 -38.95 -26.71
CA ILE A 1147 7.83 -37.72 -26.03
C ILE A 1147 6.87 -38.04 -24.89
N SER A 1148 7.34 -37.82 -23.67
CA SER A 1148 6.46 -37.86 -22.50
C SER A 1148 5.32 -36.85 -22.65
N PRO A 1149 4.06 -37.28 -22.51
CA PRO A 1149 2.87 -36.41 -22.45
C PRO A 1149 3.05 -35.16 -21.59
N ALA A 1150 3.67 -35.34 -20.44
CA ALA A 1150 3.95 -34.32 -19.44
C ALA A 1150 4.74 -33.15 -19.97
N THR A 1151 5.82 -33.50 -20.67
CA THR A 1151 6.78 -32.58 -21.20
C THR A 1151 6.13 -31.69 -22.25
N LEU A 1152 5.38 -32.31 -23.16
CA LEU A 1152 4.63 -31.58 -24.18
C LEU A 1152 3.66 -30.60 -23.51
N ILE A 1153 2.95 -31.06 -22.49
CA ILE A 1153 1.96 -30.27 -21.75
C ILE A 1153 2.59 -29.08 -21.02
N ARG A 1154 3.75 -29.28 -20.39
CA ARG A 1154 4.52 -28.21 -19.75
C ARG A 1154 4.92 -27.15 -20.77
N PHE A 1155 5.50 -27.58 -21.88
CA PHE A 1155 5.91 -26.69 -22.96
C PHE A 1155 4.72 -25.94 -23.56
N GLN A 1156 3.57 -26.60 -23.77
CA GLN A 1156 2.35 -25.96 -24.26
C GLN A 1156 1.81 -24.91 -23.28
N SER A 1157 1.80 -25.22 -21.98
CA SER A 1157 1.36 -24.29 -20.94
C SER A 1157 2.27 -23.06 -20.89
N TRP A 1158 3.58 -23.29 -20.97
CA TRP A 1158 4.59 -22.25 -21.03
C TRP A 1158 4.42 -21.37 -22.28
N LEU A 1159 4.30 -21.96 -23.47
CA LEU A 1159 4.07 -21.26 -24.74
C LEU A 1159 2.78 -20.42 -24.72
N PHE A 1160 1.71 -20.95 -24.12
CA PHE A 1160 0.45 -20.25 -23.96
C PHE A 1160 0.58 -19.04 -23.02
N SER A 1161 1.31 -19.20 -21.92
CA SER A 1161 1.49 -18.16 -20.91
C SER A 1161 2.36 -17.01 -21.41
N ILE A 1162 3.48 -17.28 -22.10
CA ILE A 1162 4.30 -16.24 -22.74
C ILE A 1162 3.51 -15.48 -23.79
N ARG A 1163 2.70 -16.18 -24.61
CA ARG A 1163 1.79 -15.54 -25.57
C ARG A 1163 0.84 -14.57 -24.87
N SER A 1164 0.24 -14.98 -23.75
CA SER A 1164 -0.67 -14.13 -22.98
C SER A 1164 0.00 -12.89 -22.40
N VAL A 1165 1.26 -12.99 -21.97
CA VAL A 1165 2.06 -11.84 -21.52
C VAL A 1165 2.31 -10.89 -22.68
N LEU A 1166 2.71 -11.39 -23.85
CA LEU A 1166 2.97 -10.59 -25.05
C LEU A 1166 1.71 -9.87 -25.57
N ASP A 1167 0.56 -10.55 -25.56
CA ASP A 1167 -0.74 -9.93 -25.92
C ASP A 1167 -1.07 -8.75 -25.00
N MET A 1168 -0.88 -8.91 -23.69
CA MET A 1168 -1.14 -7.82 -22.75
C MET A 1168 -0.07 -6.72 -22.85
N LEU A 1169 1.18 -7.07 -23.12
CA LEU A 1169 2.27 -6.12 -23.32
C LEU A 1169 2.00 -5.22 -24.53
N THR A 1170 1.67 -5.78 -25.69
CA THR A 1170 1.31 -4.98 -26.87
C THR A 1170 0.08 -4.11 -26.61
N ARG A 1171 -0.86 -4.56 -25.77
CA ARG A 1171 -2.00 -3.75 -25.32
C ARG A 1171 -1.57 -2.58 -24.42
N VAL A 1172 -0.62 -2.77 -23.51
CA VAL A 1172 -0.03 -1.65 -22.72
C VAL A 1172 0.56 -0.62 -23.67
N VAL A 1173 1.40 -1.05 -24.63
CA VAL A 1173 2.04 -0.11 -25.57
C VAL A 1173 1.03 0.63 -26.44
N ARG A 1174 0.01 -0.06 -26.96
CA ARG A 1174 -1.09 0.59 -27.72
C ARG A 1174 -1.90 1.59 -26.88
N THR A 1175 -1.98 1.36 -25.57
CA THR A 1175 -2.62 2.30 -24.63
C THR A 1175 -1.76 3.54 -24.41
N ILE A 1176 -0.43 3.38 -24.34
CA ILE A 1176 0.54 4.48 -24.24
C ILE A 1176 0.56 5.33 -25.51
N THR A 1177 0.52 4.73 -26.70
CA THR A 1177 0.55 5.47 -27.98
C THR A 1177 -0.77 6.14 -28.33
N GLY A 1178 -1.87 5.81 -27.63
CA GLY A 1178 -3.20 6.35 -27.91
C GLY A 1178 -3.76 5.92 -29.28
N SER A 1179 -3.14 4.94 -29.95
CA SER A 1179 -3.46 4.53 -31.33
C SER A 1179 -4.91 4.04 -31.48
N ARG A 1180 -5.51 3.49 -30.41
CA ARG A 1180 -6.93 3.09 -30.39
C ARG A 1180 -7.90 4.28 -30.41
N SER A 1181 -7.56 5.41 -29.79
CA SER A 1181 -8.45 6.59 -29.78
C SER A 1181 -8.45 7.28 -31.15
N ARG A 1182 -7.33 7.27 -31.88
CA ARG A 1182 -7.24 7.92 -33.20
C ARG A 1182 -8.02 7.17 -34.27
N ARG A 1183 -7.96 5.83 -34.35
CA ARG A 1183 -8.76 5.06 -35.34
C ARG A 1183 -10.27 5.15 -35.11
N ARG A 1184 -10.71 5.38 -33.86
CA ARG A 1184 -12.14 5.52 -33.53
C ARG A 1184 -12.60 6.97 -33.71
N ASN A 1185 -11.80 7.96 -33.33
CA ASN A 1185 -12.11 9.36 -33.59
C ASN A 1185 -12.03 9.68 -35.08
N SER A 1186 -11.18 9.02 -35.87
CA SER A 1186 -11.19 9.17 -37.33
C SER A 1186 -12.45 8.58 -37.95
N ARG A 1187 -12.97 7.45 -37.46
CA ARG A 1187 -14.26 6.91 -37.90
C ARG A 1187 -15.46 7.74 -37.45
N LEU A 1188 -15.43 8.32 -36.25
CA LEU A 1188 -16.47 9.23 -35.76
C LEU A 1188 -16.40 10.63 -36.36
N SER A 1189 -15.22 11.10 -36.77
CA SER A 1189 -15.07 12.35 -37.52
C SER A 1189 -15.38 12.19 -39.01
N ILE A 1190 -15.30 10.97 -39.56
CA ILE A 1190 -15.75 10.64 -40.92
C ILE A 1190 -17.28 10.35 -40.94
N LEU A 1191 -17.89 10.02 -39.80
CA LEU A 1191 -19.36 9.92 -39.64
C LEU A 1191 -19.99 11.21 -39.06
N GLY A 1192 -19.17 12.24 -38.82
CA GLY A 1192 -19.56 13.55 -38.26
C GLY A 1192 -19.13 14.73 -39.13
N LEU A 1193 -18.75 14.45 -40.38
CA LEU A 1193 -18.65 15.36 -41.54
C LEU A 1193 -19.58 14.76 -42.60
#